data_AF-L1IGV2-F1
#
_entry.id   AF-L1IGV2-F1
#
_cell.length_a   1.000
_cell.length_b   1.000
_cell.length_c   1.000
_cell.angle_alpha   90.00
_cell.angle_beta   90.00
_cell.angle_gamma   90.00
#
_symmetry.space_group_name_H-M   'P 1'
#
loop_
_entity.id
_entity.type
_entity.pdbx_description
1 polymer ?
#
loop_
_entity_poly.entity_id
_entity_poly.type
_entity_poly.pdbx_seq_one_letter_code
_entity_poly.pdbx_strand_id
1 'polypeptide(L)'
;MSSQAPQPSFVLRGHEALVHCVQISPFDPAFLIASDDAGKVVGWSLQTRRSLFSMQASDSPVLAVRCLSRSTVLTQAKDGIINLWDVEYSGTPSHRLAEGSIKGEQHTFCKCDIIRDDGKAAQLVAFAQGSDGIGVWDLRSSDPVSVLKPPGSKRSSGFCTAMVAVGDKHVVGGYEDGGVRLFDLRKNLAVLQEHVHSDPVFGLDAVRTRSDRSGAEAFAVMSGSANGELVLSRLTASDGGERDMVLTEKGRMQLKCAEEARGVNHLCARPDGKIFGAACWDGRIRIYAVKNPRILASLKWHSKNVQCIDHWFILMTCFDVPIAIAIAIAIAIAITITMAPHTSSLLGVDTGQLQSHRCGIPEEISAATMSKGGNMEDLDVLVKKLRAKFETQETRGYSWRIAQMQGLRRMIMNHESEFLDALATDLRKPYMEGLAAETASMLGSIDYAIKNLKSYMKPQNIQPLALTYPSKTTVRYEPFGIVLIIGPFNFPFMLTLKPFLGAIMAGNCAVIKMSEYCPALTSALKKYFPMYLDTESCKIVEGGVKETEELLKRQWDFIFFTGSPRVGKIVAEAAAQHLTPYILELGGKNPVIVDKHVEDLEVVAKRLIWGRCYNSGQICLSPEYVLCHEDHVERLISLLAKYIRIFYGENPQESADFGRMVTKEAANRVKTLLGDRKNGKIEAGGKVDVEDRYVAPTVSA
;
A
#
# COMPACT_ATOMS: atom_id res chain seq x y z
N MET A 1 13.77 -23.47 20.97
CA MET A 1 12.33 -23.66 21.26
C MET A 1 11.63 -24.03 19.95
N SER A 2 11.34 -25.31 19.72
CA SER A 2 10.54 -25.75 18.57
C SER A 2 9.06 -25.60 18.93
N SER A 3 8.50 -24.42 18.71
CA SER A 3 7.05 -24.30 18.61
C SER A 3 6.59 -25.04 17.35
N GLN A 4 5.54 -25.84 17.47
CA GLN A 4 4.89 -26.47 16.33
C GLN A 4 4.47 -25.36 15.36
N ALA A 5 4.81 -25.49 14.07
CA ALA A 5 4.50 -24.45 13.09
C ALA A 5 2.97 -24.21 13.09
N PRO A 6 2.51 -22.95 13.06
CA PRO A 6 1.09 -22.65 13.02
C PRO A 6 0.44 -23.36 11.82
N GLN A 7 -0.80 -23.80 11.97
CA GLN A 7 -1.53 -24.44 10.87
C GLN A 7 -1.59 -23.49 9.66
N PRO A 8 -1.37 -23.97 8.43
CA PRO A 8 -1.44 -23.13 7.25
C PRO A 8 -2.87 -22.58 7.10
N SER A 9 -2.98 -21.29 6.78
CA SER A 9 -4.29 -20.62 6.63
C SER A 9 -5.18 -21.27 5.55
N PHE A 10 -4.55 -21.83 4.51
CA PHE A 10 -5.18 -22.67 3.49
C PHE A 10 -4.10 -23.41 2.68
N VAL A 11 -4.50 -24.44 1.94
CA VAL A 11 -3.63 -25.20 1.04
C VAL A 11 -4.20 -25.14 -0.37
N LEU A 12 -3.40 -24.65 -1.33
CA LEU A 12 -3.75 -24.69 -2.75
C LEU A 12 -3.31 -26.03 -3.34
N ARG A 13 -4.22 -26.68 -4.07
CA ARG A 13 -3.99 -27.97 -4.73
C ARG A 13 -3.99 -27.77 -6.24
N GLY A 14 -3.20 -28.56 -6.96
CA GLY A 14 -3.15 -28.53 -8.43
C GLY A 14 -1.90 -29.17 -9.04
N HIS A 15 -0.81 -29.30 -8.27
CA HIS A 15 0.39 -30.02 -8.67
C HIS A 15 0.45 -31.40 -8.05
N GLU A 16 0.91 -32.38 -8.84
CA GLU A 16 1.15 -33.76 -8.42
C GLU A 16 2.65 -34.09 -8.38
N ALA A 17 3.47 -33.22 -8.98
CA ALA A 17 4.93 -33.30 -8.98
C ALA A 17 5.56 -32.24 -8.08
N LEU A 18 6.90 -32.26 -7.97
CA LEU A 18 7.67 -31.31 -7.18
C LEU A 18 7.52 -29.90 -7.76
N VAL A 19 7.06 -28.94 -6.96
CA VAL A 19 6.94 -27.53 -7.36
C VAL A 19 8.32 -26.88 -7.38
N HIS A 20 8.72 -26.29 -8.51
CA HIS A 20 10.04 -25.67 -8.69
C HIS A 20 10.03 -24.17 -8.46
N CYS A 21 8.97 -23.50 -8.88
CA CYS A 21 8.83 -22.05 -8.75
C CYS A 21 7.41 -21.69 -8.38
N VAL A 22 7.29 -20.71 -7.51
CA VAL A 22 6.03 -20.05 -7.17
C VAL A 22 6.25 -18.56 -7.28
N GLN A 23 5.26 -17.85 -7.80
CA GLN A 23 5.26 -16.40 -7.83
C GLN A 23 3.87 -15.84 -7.58
N ILE A 24 3.77 -14.90 -6.66
CA ILE A 24 2.62 -14.01 -6.49
C ILE A 24 2.82 -12.84 -7.46
N SER A 25 1.81 -12.56 -8.28
CA SER A 25 1.97 -11.58 -9.34
C SER A 25 2.21 -10.19 -8.75
N PRO A 26 3.28 -9.47 -9.18
CA PRO A 26 3.51 -8.11 -8.77
C PRO A 26 2.49 -7.13 -9.38
N PHE A 27 1.70 -7.58 -10.35
CA PHE A 27 0.66 -6.78 -11.00
C PHE A 27 -0.74 -7.04 -10.44
N ASP A 28 -0.97 -8.21 -9.84
CA ASP A 28 -2.20 -8.60 -9.16
C ASP A 28 -1.88 -9.47 -7.93
N PRO A 29 -1.88 -8.92 -6.70
CA PRO A 29 -1.55 -9.68 -5.49
C PRO A 29 -2.60 -10.75 -5.12
N ALA A 30 -3.73 -10.79 -5.83
CA ALA A 30 -4.70 -11.86 -5.71
C ALA A 30 -4.42 -13.03 -6.66
N PHE A 31 -3.40 -12.94 -7.51
CA PHE A 31 -3.02 -13.98 -8.46
C PHE A 31 -1.69 -14.64 -8.05
N LEU A 32 -1.72 -15.96 -7.90
CA LEU A 32 -0.53 -16.79 -7.66
C LEU A 32 -0.37 -17.78 -8.80
N ILE A 33 0.85 -17.97 -9.27
CA ILE A 33 1.20 -18.94 -10.28
C ILE A 33 2.35 -19.82 -9.80
N ALA A 34 2.31 -21.11 -10.12
CA ALA A 34 3.38 -22.04 -9.79
C ALA A 34 3.64 -23.03 -10.92
N SER A 35 4.86 -23.56 -10.96
CA SER A 35 5.33 -24.55 -11.93
C SER A 35 5.87 -25.78 -11.24
N ASP A 36 5.82 -26.94 -11.90
CA ASP A 36 6.31 -28.20 -11.37
C ASP A 36 7.26 -28.98 -12.30
N ASP A 37 7.76 -30.08 -11.75
CA ASP A 37 8.70 -31.02 -12.38
C ASP A 37 8.08 -31.84 -13.51
N ALA A 38 6.74 -31.92 -13.58
CA ALA A 38 6.03 -32.56 -14.69
C ALA A 38 5.77 -31.60 -15.85
N GLY A 39 6.30 -30.37 -15.80
CA GLY A 39 6.12 -29.35 -16.83
C GLY A 39 4.77 -28.63 -16.80
N LYS A 40 4.02 -28.80 -15.71
CA LYS A 40 2.71 -28.19 -15.51
C LYS A 40 2.83 -26.84 -14.83
N VAL A 41 2.00 -25.89 -15.27
CA VAL A 41 1.85 -24.57 -14.66
C VAL A 41 0.41 -24.36 -14.28
N VAL A 42 0.17 -23.91 -13.04
CA VAL A 42 -1.17 -23.68 -12.51
C VAL A 42 -1.25 -22.27 -11.94
N GLY A 43 -2.33 -21.57 -12.27
CA GLY A 43 -2.66 -20.25 -11.73
C GLY A 43 -3.86 -20.35 -10.79
N TRP A 44 -3.82 -19.64 -9.67
CA TRP A 44 -4.91 -19.55 -8.69
C TRP A 44 -5.26 -18.10 -8.38
N SER A 45 -6.53 -17.89 -8.05
CA SER A 45 -6.95 -16.69 -7.33
C SER A 45 -6.83 -16.95 -5.83
N LEU A 46 -5.97 -16.20 -5.15
CA LEU A 46 -5.84 -16.23 -3.69
C LEU A 46 -7.12 -15.74 -2.99
N GLN A 47 -7.91 -14.89 -3.66
CA GLN A 47 -9.19 -14.39 -3.14
C GLN A 47 -10.25 -15.51 -3.09
N THR A 48 -10.42 -16.26 -4.18
CA THR A 48 -11.44 -17.31 -4.26
C THR A 48 -10.92 -18.69 -3.86
N ARG A 49 -9.59 -18.85 -3.76
CA ARG A 49 -8.86 -20.10 -3.51
C ARG A 49 -9.09 -21.17 -4.59
N ARG A 50 -9.57 -20.76 -5.77
CA ARG A 50 -9.81 -21.64 -6.92
C ARG A 50 -8.68 -21.50 -7.93
N SER A 51 -8.35 -22.61 -8.58
CA SER A 51 -7.51 -22.58 -9.79
C SER A 51 -8.27 -21.82 -10.88
N LEU A 52 -7.60 -20.84 -11.48
CA LEU A 52 -8.09 -20.08 -12.62
C LEU A 52 -7.83 -20.83 -13.92
N PHE A 53 -6.65 -21.44 -14.02
CA PHE A 53 -6.26 -22.29 -15.13
C PHE A 53 -5.18 -23.28 -14.70
N SER A 54 -5.02 -24.31 -15.53
CA SER A 54 -3.94 -25.29 -15.46
C SER A 54 -3.49 -25.57 -16.90
N MET A 55 -2.19 -25.54 -17.16
CA MET A 55 -1.62 -25.78 -18.49
C MET A 55 -0.38 -26.66 -18.45
N GLN A 56 -0.18 -27.43 -19.52
CA GLN A 56 1.09 -28.11 -19.79
C GLN A 56 1.99 -27.14 -20.56
N ALA A 57 3.04 -26.64 -19.92
CA ALA A 57 3.90 -25.61 -20.51
C ALA A 57 5.14 -26.18 -21.21
N SER A 58 5.61 -27.37 -20.83
CA SER A 58 6.65 -28.15 -21.52
C SER A 58 6.50 -29.63 -21.15
N ASP A 59 7.08 -30.54 -21.93
CA ASP A 59 7.25 -31.96 -21.55
C ASP A 59 8.46 -32.16 -20.60
N SER A 60 9.24 -31.10 -20.37
CA SER A 60 10.35 -31.04 -19.42
C SER A 60 9.97 -30.26 -18.15
N PRO A 61 10.70 -30.45 -17.03
CA PRO A 61 10.50 -29.66 -15.81
C PRO A 61 10.51 -28.15 -16.07
N VAL A 62 9.53 -27.41 -15.54
CA VAL A 62 9.46 -25.95 -15.66
C VAL A 62 10.09 -25.32 -14.42
N LEU A 63 11.32 -24.81 -14.59
CA LEU A 63 12.19 -24.34 -13.51
C LEU A 63 11.80 -22.95 -12.99
N ALA A 64 11.30 -22.08 -13.85
CA ALA A 64 10.91 -20.71 -13.49
C ALA A 64 9.60 -20.29 -14.14
N VAL A 65 8.81 -19.52 -13.40
CA VAL A 65 7.63 -18.81 -13.89
C VAL A 65 7.71 -17.34 -13.46
N ARG A 66 7.46 -16.41 -14.39
CA ARG A 66 7.54 -14.96 -14.16
C ARG A 66 6.35 -14.24 -14.77
N CYS A 67 5.60 -13.49 -13.96
CA CYS A 67 4.58 -12.57 -14.42
C CYS A 67 5.26 -11.33 -15.02
N LEU A 68 4.95 -11.04 -16.28
CA LEU A 68 5.44 -9.89 -17.03
C LEU A 68 4.41 -8.75 -17.09
N SER A 69 3.13 -9.09 -17.06
CA SER A 69 2.03 -8.13 -16.98
C SER A 69 0.86 -8.77 -16.23
N ARG A 70 -0.31 -8.12 -16.23
CA ARG A 70 -1.53 -8.74 -15.72
C ARG A 70 -1.96 -9.95 -16.55
N SER A 71 -1.68 -9.98 -17.85
CA SER A 71 -2.10 -11.06 -18.75
C SER A 71 -0.94 -11.84 -19.35
N THR A 72 0.32 -11.46 -19.10
CA THR A 72 1.48 -12.12 -19.72
C THR A 72 2.33 -12.84 -18.69
N VAL A 73 2.59 -14.12 -18.93
CA VAL A 73 3.43 -14.98 -18.11
C VAL A 73 4.57 -15.55 -18.94
N LEU A 74 5.75 -15.62 -18.36
CA LEU A 74 6.92 -16.27 -18.90
C LEU A 74 7.17 -17.57 -18.16
N THR A 75 7.53 -18.63 -18.88
CA THR A 75 7.95 -19.92 -18.32
C THR A 75 9.29 -20.33 -18.90
N GLN A 76 10.19 -20.83 -18.05
CA GLN A 76 11.46 -21.43 -18.48
C GLN A 76 11.45 -22.92 -18.15
N ALA A 77 11.61 -23.75 -19.16
CA ALA A 77 11.76 -25.19 -19.01
C ALA A 77 13.24 -25.60 -18.97
N LYS A 78 13.50 -26.78 -18.39
CA LYS A 78 14.85 -27.36 -18.22
C LYS A 78 15.53 -27.69 -19.56
N ASP A 79 14.74 -27.89 -20.61
CA ASP A 79 15.22 -28.02 -22.00
C ASP A 79 15.84 -26.73 -22.56
N GLY A 80 15.81 -25.63 -21.79
CA GLY A 80 16.36 -24.33 -22.15
C GLY A 80 15.34 -23.43 -22.84
N ILE A 81 14.10 -23.88 -23.06
CA ILE A 81 13.07 -23.14 -23.78
C ILE A 81 12.39 -22.14 -22.84
N ILE A 82 12.36 -20.87 -23.25
CA ILE A 82 11.55 -19.83 -22.61
C ILE A 82 10.33 -19.51 -23.48
N ASN A 83 9.15 -19.64 -22.90
CA ASN A 83 7.87 -19.40 -23.57
C ASN A 83 7.12 -18.22 -22.94
N LEU A 84 6.35 -17.50 -23.76
CA LEU A 84 5.42 -16.46 -23.35
C LEU A 84 3.97 -16.92 -23.51
N TRP A 85 3.18 -16.66 -22.50
CA TRP A 85 1.79 -17.08 -22.40
C TRP A 85 0.90 -15.88 -22.18
N ASP A 86 -0.16 -15.76 -22.97
CA ASP A 86 -1.27 -14.87 -22.67
C ASP A 86 -2.28 -15.63 -21.81
N VAL A 87 -2.54 -15.08 -20.64
CA VAL A 87 -3.32 -15.67 -19.56
C VAL A 87 -4.49 -14.73 -19.31
N GLU A 88 -5.60 -14.96 -20.01
CA GLU A 88 -6.84 -14.25 -19.72
C GLU A 88 -7.48 -14.81 -18.45
N TYR A 89 -7.87 -13.94 -17.53
CA TYR A 89 -8.51 -14.30 -16.24
C TYR A 89 -9.85 -15.05 -16.36
N SER A 90 -10.30 -15.39 -17.58
CA SER A 90 -11.59 -16.02 -17.88
C SER A 90 -11.52 -17.28 -18.77
N GLY A 91 -10.34 -17.82 -19.10
CA GLY A 91 -10.25 -18.97 -20.01
C GLY A 91 -8.86 -19.58 -20.20
N THR A 92 -8.78 -20.58 -21.08
CA THR A 92 -7.57 -21.34 -21.42
C THR A 92 -6.41 -20.43 -21.80
N PRO A 93 -5.21 -20.64 -21.24
CA PRO A 93 -4.04 -19.87 -21.63
C PRO A 93 -3.73 -20.09 -23.11
N SER A 94 -3.58 -19.00 -23.85
CA SER A 94 -3.20 -19.05 -25.25
C SER A 94 -1.70 -18.81 -25.36
N HIS A 95 -1.00 -19.75 -25.97
CA HIS A 95 0.41 -19.63 -26.27
C HIS A 95 0.63 -18.49 -27.26
N ARG A 96 1.43 -17.49 -26.90
CA ARG A 96 1.92 -16.49 -27.85
C ARG A 96 3.36 -16.84 -28.14
N LEU A 97 3.62 -17.40 -29.32
CA LEU A 97 4.99 -17.51 -29.82
C LEU A 97 5.56 -16.08 -29.83
N ALA A 98 6.57 -15.81 -29.01
CA ALA A 98 7.59 -14.87 -29.45
C ALA A 98 8.14 -15.48 -30.75
N GLU A 99 8.27 -14.70 -31.81
CA GLU A 99 9.00 -15.16 -32.99
C GLU A 99 10.43 -15.49 -32.55
N GLY A 100 10.70 -16.77 -32.28
CA GLY A 100 11.94 -17.25 -31.68
C GLY A 100 11.73 -17.78 -30.26
N SER A 101 11.54 -19.10 -30.11
CA SER A 101 11.80 -19.77 -28.84
C SER A 101 13.24 -19.50 -28.43
N ILE A 102 13.44 -18.95 -27.23
CA ILE A 102 14.77 -18.78 -26.66
C ILE A 102 15.35 -20.16 -26.36
N LYS A 103 16.26 -20.67 -27.19
CA LYS A 103 17.01 -21.89 -26.87
C LYS A 103 18.22 -21.50 -26.03
N GLY A 104 18.05 -21.48 -24.71
CA GLY A 104 19.18 -21.53 -23.79
C GLY A 104 19.91 -22.88 -23.91
N GLU A 105 21.20 -22.90 -23.57
CA GLU A 105 21.96 -24.17 -23.48
C GLU A 105 21.55 -24.98 -22.23
N GLN A 106 21.59 -26.31 -22.33
CA GLN A 106 20.90 -27.28 -21.47
C GLN A 106 21.48 -27.49 -20.05
N HIS A 107 22.21 -26.54 -19.48
CA HIS A 107 23.24 -26.90 -18.49
C HIS A 107 23.05 -26.39 -17.06
N THR A 108 21.94 -25.74 -16.69
CA THR A 108 21.81 -25.21 -15.32
C THR A 108 20.42 -25.35 -14.72
N PHE A 109 20.36 -25.47 -13.38
CA PHE A 109 19.14 -25.34 -12.56
C PHE A 109 18.79 -23.87 -12.27
N CYS A 110 19.44 -22.93 -12.95
CA CYS A 110 19.32 -21.50 -12.69
C CYS A 110 18.00 -20.95 -13.24
N LYS A 111 17.24 -20.32 -12.36
CA LYS A 111 15.97 -19.67 -12.67
C LYS A 111 16.24 -18.32 -13.36
N CYS A 112 15.59 -18.10 -14.50
CA CYS A 112 15.60 -16.79 -15.15
C CYS A 112 14.92 -15.73 -14.29
N ASP A 113 15.30 -14.47 -14.52
CA ASP A 113 14.68 -13.35 -13.85
C ASP A 113 14.49 -12.15 -14.78
N ILE A 114 13.59 -11.25 -14.39
CA ILE A 114 13.14 -10.13 -15.24
C ILE A 114 13.81 -8.85 -14.78
N ILE A 115 14.53 -8.20 -15.69
CA ILE A 115 15.10 -6.87 -15.48
C ILE A 115 14.02 -5.87 -15.88
N ARG A 116 13.63 -4.98 -14.96
CA ARG A 116 12.53 -4.03 -15.14
C ARG A 116 13.07 -2.61 -15.15
N ASP A 117 12.73 -1.85 -16.19
CA ASP A 117 12.96 -0.40 -16.26
C ASP A 117 11.80 0.34 -15.56
N ASP A 118 12.11 1.19 -14.58
CA ASP A 118 11.18 1.94 -13.73
C ASP A 118 10.30 2.95 -14.50
N GLY A 119 10.45 3.08 -15.82
CA GLY A 119 9.63 3.99 -16.63
C GLY A 119 9.28 3.53 -18.04
N LYS A 120 9.77 2.37 -18.52
CA LYS A 120 9.47 1.86 -19.87
C LYS A 120 9.25 0.35 -19.83
N ALA A 121 8.28 -0.14 -20.58
CA ALA A 121 7.96 -1.56 -20.63
C ALA A 121 8.98 -2.42 -21.41
N ALA A 122 10.25 -2.03 -21.51
CA ALA A 122 11.31 -2.90 -22.03
C ALA A 122 11.54 -4.01 -21.00
N GLN A 123 11.26 -5.25 -21.38
CA GLN A 123 11.35 -6.41 -20.49
C GLN A 123 12.55 -7.23 -20.94
N LEU A 124 13.69 -7.00 -20.31
CA LEU A 124 14.85 -7.86 -20.54
C LEU A 124 14.75 -9.09 -19.63
N VAL A 125 15.10 -10.24 -20.16
CA VAL A 125 15.19 -11.50 -19.41
C VAL A 125 16.66 -11.86 -19.26
N ALA A 126 17.08 -12.04 -18.02
CA ALA A 126 18.35 -12.66 -17.71
C ALA A 126 18.16 -14.17 -17.58
N PHE A 127 19.03 -14.95 -18.21
CA PHE A 127 19.07 -16.42 -18.07
C PHE A 127 20.53 -16.90 -18.09
N ALA A 128 20.82 -18.03 -17.45
CA ALA A 128 22.17 -18.60 -17.52
C ALA A 128 22.49 -19.06 -18.96
N GLN A 129 23.68 -18.70 -19.45
CA GLN A 129 24.11 -19.00 -20.81
C GLN A 129 25.58 -19.47 -20.83
N GLY A 130 25.83 -20.66 -21.38
CA GLY A 130 27.16 -21.27 -21.43
C GLY A 130 27.67 -21.72 -20.07
N SER A 131 29.00 -21.83 -19.94
CA SER A 131 29.66 -22.34 -18.74
C SER A 131 29.63 -21.39 -17.55
N ASP A 132 29.68 -20.08 -17.75
CA ASP A 132 29.78 -19.09 -16.67
C ASP A 132 29.09 -17.74 -16.98
N GLY A 133 28.41 -17.66 -18.13
CA GLY A 133 27.77 -16.44 -18.61
C GLY A 133 26.32 -16.29 -18.18
N ILE A 134 25.85 -15.05 -18.19
CA ILE A 134 24.43 -14.70 -18.08
C ILE A 134 24.02 -14.02 -19.38
N GLY A 135 23.14 -14.67 -20.14
CA GLY A 135 22.51 -14.09 -21.32
C GLY A 135 21.43 -13.10 -20.93
N VAL A 136 21.35 -11.99 -21.65
CA VAL A 136 20.31 -10.97 -21.52
C VAL A 136 19.61 -10.84 -22.86
N TRP A 137 18.30 -11.03 -22.87
CA TRP A 137 17.47 -10.99 -24.06
C TRP A 137 16.36 -9.96 -23.91
N ASP A 138 16.15 -9.12 -24.92
CA ASP A 138 14.96 -8.26 -25.01
C ASP A 138 13.76 -9.05 -25.55
N LEU A 139 12.73 -9.20 -24.72
CA LEU A 139 11.50 -9.90 -25.10
C LEU A 139 10.67 -9.17 -26.18
N ARG A 140 10.92 -7.89 -26.42
CA ARG A 140 10.17 -7.11 -27.42
C ARG A 140 10.71 -7.27 -28.82
N SER A 141 12.03 -7.12 -28.96
CA SER A 141 12.70 -7.29 -30.26
C SER A 141 12.94 -8.75 -30.58
N SER A 142 12.86 -9.65 -29.58
CA SER A 142 13.32 -11.03 -29.71
C SER A 142 14.79 -11.10 -30.13
N ASP A 143 15.60 -10.09 -29.77
CA ASP A 143 17.04 -10.05 -30.06
C ASP A 143 17.92 -10.20 -28.80
N PRO A 144 18.99 -11.01 -28.85
CA PRO A 144 19.96 -11.08 -27.75
C PRO A 144 20.62 -9.71 -27.56
N VAL A 145 20.57 -9.18 -26.34
CA VAL A 145 21.13 -7.87 -26.00
C VAL A 145 22.60 -8.00 -25.68
N SER A 146 22.93 -8.91 -24.76
CA SER A 146 24.30 -9.04 -24.24
C SER A 146 24.52 -10.38 -23.55
N VAL A 147 25.78 -10.84 -23.52
CA VAL A 147 26.20 -11.99 -22.70
C VAL A 147 27.20 -11.50 -21.67
N LEU A 148 26.75 -11.43 -20.42
CA LEU A 148 27.52 -10.97 -19.28
C LEU A 148 28.50 -12.08 -18.88
N LYS A 149 29.81 -11.81 -18.97
CA LYS A 149 30.85 -12.78 -18.60
C LYS A 149 31.68 -12.29 -17.39
N PRO A 150 32.16 -13.21 -16.54
CA PRO A 150 33.10 -12.87 -15.48
C PRO A 150 34.43 -12.34 -16.06
N PRO A 151 35.07 -11.33 -15.44
CA PRO A 151 36.37 -10.85 -15.88
C PRO A 151 37.50 -11.85 -15.60
N GLY A 152 38.28 -12.21 -16.61
CA GLY A 152 39.58 -12.89 -16.47
C GLY A 152 39.59 -14.42 -16.32
N SER A 153 38.57 -15.16 -16.76
CA SER A 153 38.52 -16.63 -16.59
C SER A 153 39.52 -17.40 -17.48
N LYS A 154 40.75 -17.62 -16.99
CA LYS A 154 41.64 -18.71 -17.46
C LYS A 154 41.34 -20.07 -16.80
N ARG A 155 40.41 -20.12 -15.84
CA ARG A 155 39.83 -21.32 -15.24
C ARG A 155 38.30 -21.26 -15.38
N SER A 156 37.66 -22.39 -15.67
CA SER A 156 36.20 -22.55 -15.64
C SER A 156 35.63 -22.02 -14.33
N SER A 157 34.83 -20.95 -14.40
CA SER A 157 34.27 -20.22 -13.26
C SER A 157 33.10 -20.94 -12.56
N GLY A 158 32.80 -22.18 -12.98
CA GLY A 158 31.60 -22.92 -12.58
C GLY A 158 30.31 -22.34 -13.18
N PHE A 159 29.25 -23.14 -13.24
CA PHE A 159 27.97 -22.70 -13.79
C PHE A 159 27.29 -21.65 -12.89
N CYS A 160 26.54 -20.72 -13.51
CA CYS A 160 25.61 -19.86 -12.78
C CYS A 160 24.44 -20.72 -12.28
N THR A 161 24.24 -20.77 -10.97
CA THR A 161 23.28 -21.66 -10.29
C THR A 161 22.08 -20.92 -9.71
N ALA A 162 22.22 -19.62 -9.43
CA ALA A 162 21.14 -18.75 -8.96
C ALA A 162 21.34 -17.33 -9.50
N MET A 163 20.24 -16.59 -9.70
CA MET A 163 20.32 -15.25 -10.24
C MET A 163 19.14 -14.40 -9.79
N VAL A 164 19.37 -13.09 -9.68
CA VAL A 164 18.34 -12.09 -9.40
C VAL A 164 18.66 -10.78 -10.13
N ALA A 165 17.64 -10.18 -10.75
CA ALA A 165 17.73 -8.85 -11.33
C ALA A 165 17.42 -7.79 -10.26
N VAL A 166 18.21 -6.72 -10.20
CA VAL A 166 18.08 -5.67 -9.19
C VAL A 166 17.98 -4.31 -9.86
N GLY A 167 16.77 -3.75 -9.88
CA GLY A 167 16.48 -2.53 -10.64
C GLY A 167 16.55 -2.75 -12.15
N ASP A 168 16.98 -1.72 -12.88
CA ASP A 168 16.96 -1.65 -14.35
C ASP A 168 18.33 -1.88 -15.00
N LYS A 169 19.41 -1.95 -14.22
CA LYS A 169 20.81 -1.94 -14.71
C LYS A 169 21.67 -3.08 -14.21
N HIS A 170 21.21 -3.85 -13.21
CA HIS A 170 22.07 -4.75 -12.47
C HIS A 170 21.50 -6.16 -12.38
N VAL A 171 22.40 -7.15 -12.48
CA VAL A 171 22.07 -8.57 -12.28
C VAL A 171 23.10 -9.19 -11.35
N VAL A 172 22.64 -9.88 -10.31
CA VAL A 172 23.51 -10.64 -9.41
C VAL A 172 23.41 -12.12 -9.77
N GLY A 173 24.55 -12.78 -9.95
CA GLY A 173 24.65 -14.22 -10.16
C GLY A 173 25.39 -14.92 -9.02
N GLY A 174 24.88 -16.08 -8.61
CA GLY A 174 25.51 -17.04 -7.71
C GLY A 174 25.99 -18.26 -8.49
N TYR A 175 27.13 -18.81 -8.10
CA TYR A 175 27.87 -19.78 -8.91
C TYR A 175 28.26 -21.06 -8.15
N GLU A 176 28.59 -22.10 -8.90
CA GLU A 176 29.07 -23.39 -8.37
C GLU A 176 30.38 -23.28 -7.58
N ASP A 177 31.22 -22.30 -7.90
CA ASP A 177 32.47 -22.05 -7.18
C ASP A 177 32.27 -21.37 -5.81
N GLY A 178 31.02 -21.14 -5.40
CA GLY A 178 30.67 -20.39 -4.19
C GLY A 178 30.78 -18.87 -4.37
N GLY A 179 31.05 -18.42 -5.59
CA GLY A 179 31.14 -17.02 -5.97
C GLY A 179 29.77 -16.35 -6.08
N VAL A 180 29.72 -15.09 -5.63
CA VAL A 180 28.64 -14.15 -5.94
C VAL A 180 29.24 -13.04 -6.79
N ARG A 181 28.67 -12.82 -7.97
CA ARG A 181 29.12 -11.84 -8.95
C ARG A 181 28.00 -10.86 -9.25
N LEU A 182 28.36 -9.59 -9.40
CA LEU A 182 27.43 -8.55 -9.77
C LEU A 182 27.82 -7.97 -11.14
N PHE A 183 26.83 -7.88 -12.02
CA PHE A 183 26.96 -7.43 -13.38
C PHE A 183 26.21 -6.12 -13.59
N ASP A 184 26.83 -5.21 -14.34
CA ASP A 184 26.20 -3.97 -14.82
C ASP A 184 25.94 -4.14 -16.32
N LEU A 185 24.68 -4.02 -16.70
CA LEU A 185 24.20 -4.18 -18.08
C LEU A 185 24.80 -3.14 -19.03
N ARG A 186 25.13 -1.94 -18.55
CA ARG A 186 25.71 -0.88 -19.37
C ARG A 186 27.16 -1.18 -19.75
N LYS A 187 27.89 -1.83 -18.85
CA LYS A 187 29.31 -2.16 -19.02
C LYS A 187 29.53 -3.55 -19.63
N ASN A 188 28.49 -4.39 -19.66
CA ASN A 188 28.51 -5.75 -20.18
C ASN A 188 29.61 -6.64 -19.56
N LEU A 189 29.97 -6.36 -18.31
CA LEU A 189 31.06 -7.01 -17.56
C LEU A 189 30.65 -7.15 -16.10
N ALA A 190 31.20 -8.15 -15.40
CA ALA A 190 31.06 -8.21 -13.95
C ALA A 190 31.86 -7.07 -13.32
N VAL A 191 31.18 -6.26 -12.51
CA VAL A 191 31.79 -5.11 -11.84
C VAL A 191 32.29 -5.50 -10.43
N LEU A 192 31.83 -6.63 -9.90
CA LEU A 192 32.32 -7.22 -8.65
C LEU A 192 32.27 -8.76 -8.70
N GLN A 193 33.32 -9.41 -8.21
CA GLN A 193 33.38 -10.87 -8.01
C GLN A 193 33.97 -11.17 -6.63
N GLU A 194 33.21 -11.83 -5.78
CA GLU A 194 33.64 -12.25 -4.44
C GLU A 194 33.33 -13.74 -4.25
N HIS A 195 34.30 -14.49 -3.71
CA HIS A 195 34.04 -15.85 -3.21
C HIS A 195 33.46 -15.74 -1.81
N VAL A 196 32.15 -15.98 -1.71
CA VAL A 196 31.38 -15.76 -0.48
C VAL A 196 31.18 -17.05 0.29
N HIS A 197 31.03 -18.17 -0.42
CA HIS A 197 30.77 -19.50 0.14
C HIS A 197 31.88 -20.48 -0.25
N SER A 198 32.05 -21.55 0.53
CA SER A 198 32.91 -22.70 0.18
C SER A 198 32.23 -23.70 -0.75
N ASP A 199 30.91 -23.59 -0.89
CA ASP A 199 30.04 -24.52 -1.60
C ASP A 199 29.15 -23.76 -2.61
N PRO A 200 28.57 -24.44 -3.62
CA PRO A 200 27.71 -23.82 -4.63
C PRO A 200 26.58 -22.95 -4.05
N VAL A 201 26.35 -21.79 -4.67
CA VAL A 201 25.27 -20.86 -4.29
C VAL A 201 23.96 -21.23 -4.99
N PHE A 202 22.97 -21.72 -4.25
CA PHE A 202 21.67 -22.12 -4.81
C PHE A 202 20.54 -21.13 -4.47
N GLY A 203 20.66 -20.42 -3.35
CA GLY A 203 19.73 -19.35 -2.98
C GLY A 203 20.36 -17.99 -3.22
N LEU A 204 19.66 -17.10 -3.91
CA LEU A 204 20.08 -15.72 -4.11
C LEU A 204 18.86 -14.81 -4.17
N ASP A 205 18.91 -13.69 -3.46
CA ASP A 205 17.96 -12.60 -3.63
C ASP A 205 18.59 -11.26 -3.23
N ALA A 206 18.05 -10.16 -3.72
CA ALA A 206 18.62 -8.84 -3.50
C ALA A 206 17.56 -7.73 -3.48
N VAL A 207 17.76 -6.74 -2.60
CA VAL A 207 16.84 -5.61 -2.44
C VAL A 207 17.62 -4.29 -2.48
N ARG A 208 17.05 -3.30 -3.16
CA ARG A 208 17.57 -1.93 -3.16
C ARG A 208 17.38 -1.31 -1.77
N THR A 209 18.45 -0.78 -1.20
CA THR A 209 18.48 -0.11 0.10
C THR A 209 18.72 1.39 -0.07
N ARG A 210 18.43 2.19 0.96
CA ARG A 210 18.65 3.66 0.91
C ARG A 210 20.10 3.95 0.54
N SER A 211 20.28 4.88 -0.39
CA SER A 211 21.59 5.42 -0.78
C SER A 211 22.34 5.92 0.44
N ASP A 212 23.66 5.83 0.41
CA ASP A 212 24.49 6.49 1.40
C ASP A 212 24.41 8.03 1.24
N ARG A 213 25.10 8.78 2.11
CA ARG A 213 25.12 10.25 2.05
C ARG A 213 25.70 10.81 0.74
N SER A 214 26.30 9.98 -0.11
CA SER A 214 26.90 10.36 -1.39
C SER A 214 25.93 10.24 -2.58
N GLY A 215 24.74 9.66 -2.38
CA GLY A 215 23.75 9.47 -3.45
C GLY A 215 23.93 8.17 -4.25
N ALA A 216 24.94 7.36 -3.92
CA ALA A 216 25.23 6.06 -4.54
C ALA A 216 24.10 5.03 -4.34
N GLU A 217 23.74 4.26 -5.36
CA GLU A 217 22.74 3.19 -5.22
C GLU A 217 23.30 2.06 -4.34
N ALA A 218 22.56 1.67 -3.31
CA ALA A 218 22.99 0.62 -2.38
C ALA A 218 22.08 -0.61 -2.47
N PHE A 219 22.65 -1.81 -2.43
CA PHE A 219 21.93 -3.08 -2.50
C PHE A 219 22.29 -3.98 -1.32
N ALA A 220 21.30 -4.63 -0.74
CA ALA A 220 21.49 -5.74 0.18
C ALA A 220 21.29 -7.04 -0.59
N VAL A 221 22.36 -7.83 -0.72
CA VAL A 221 22.37 -9.12 -1.44
C VAL A 221 22.48 -10.25 -0.43
N MET A 222 21.52 -11.16 -0.43
CA MET A 222 21.55 -12.37 0.37
C MET A 222 21.89 -13.57 -0.50
N SER A 223 22.85 -14.38 -0.07
CA SER A 223 23.27 -15.59 -0.76
C SER A 223 23.24 -16.79 0.18
N GLY A 224 22.80 -17.94 -0.30
CA GLY A 224 22.70 -19.19 0.44
C GLY A 224 23.31 -20.35 -0.34
N SER A 225 24.12 -21.16 0.35
CA SER A 225 24.87 -22.25 -0.29
C SER A 225 24.39 -23.66 0.08
N ALA A 226 24.94 -24.65 -0.61
CA ALA A 226 24.65 -26.08 -0.43
C ALA A 226 24.96 -26.59 0.99
N ASN A 227 25.91 -25.96 1.70
CA ASN A 227 26.25 -26.33 3.07
C ASN A 227 25.30 -25.73 4.12
N GLY A 228 24.36 -24.88 3.70
CA GLY A 228 23.39 -24.20 4.57
C GLY A 228 23.87 -22.88 5.18
N GLU A 229 25.01 -22.35 4.72
CA GLU A 229 25.51 -21.02 5.07
C GLU A 229 24.73 -19.94 4.33
N LEU A 230 24.36 -18.89 5.06
CA LEU A 230 23.71 -17.69 4.54
C LEU A 230 24.64 -16.50 4.76
N VAL A 231 24.83 -15.67 3.73
CA VAL A 231 25.66 -14.46 3.83
C VAL A 231 24.91 -13.26 3.26
N LEU A 232 24.88 -12.18 4.04
CA LEU A 232 24.37 -10.87 3.66
C LEU A 232 25.53 -9.96 3.26
N SER A 233 25.54 -9.49 2.02
CA SER A 233 26.52 -8.57 1.47
C SER A 233 25.87 -7.22 1.16
N ARG A 234 26.52 -6.11 1.52
CA ARG A 234 26.05 -4.76 1.16
C ARG A 234 26.92 -4.19 0.04
N LEU A 235 26.29 -3.89 -1.09
CA LEU A 235 26.92 -3.39 -2.31
C LEU A 235 26.53 -1.93 -2.52
N THR A 236 27.45 -1.09 -2.96
CA THR A 236 27.18 0.33 -3.28
C THR A 236 27.78 0.71 -4.63
N ALA A 237 27.02 1.45 -5.43
CA ALA A 237 27.34 1.90 -6.78
C ALA A 237 27.64 3.40 -6.81
N SER A 238 28.89 3.78 -7.08
CA SER A 238 29.29 5.19 -7.22
C SER A 238 29.33 5.62 -8.69
N ASP A 239 28.80 6.81 -8.99
CA ASP A 239 28.59 7.34 -10.36
C ASP A 239 29.86 7.82 -11.10
N GLY A 240 31.08 7.44 -10.68
CA GLY A 240 32.30 8.06 -11.22
C GLY A 240 33.53 7.16 -11.32
N GLY A 241 33.72 6.51 -12.49
CA GLY A 241 34.99 5.93 -12.92
C GLY A 241 34.95 4.46 -13.36
N GLU A 242 36.01 4.01 -14.06
CA GLU A 242 36.18 2.64 -14.60
C GLU A 242 36.36 1.56 -13.52
N ARG A 243 36.26 1.87 -12.21
CA ARG A 243 36.39 0.90 -11.10
C ARG A 243 35.43 1.19 -9.94
N ASP A 244 34.13 1.29 -10.18
CA ASP A 244 33.26 1.94 -9.18
C ASP A 244 32.00 1.16 -8.81
N MET A 245 32.22 -0.03 -8.24
CA MET A 245 31.30 -0.69 -7.30
C MET A 245 32.12 -1.17 -6.11
N VAL A 246 31.94 -0.55 -4.95
CA VAL A 246 32.71 -0.91 -3.74
C VAL A 246 31.80 -1.73 -2.82
N LEU A 247 32.27 -2.90 -2.40
CA LEU A 247 31.68 -3.62 -1.27
C LEU A 247 31.99 -2.83 0.01
N THR A 248 31.05 -1.98 0.43
CA THR A 248 31.28 -1.01 1.51
C THR A 248 31.24 -1.64 2.90
N GLU A 249 30.60 -2.80 3.06
CA GLU A 249 30.50 -3.46 4.36
C GLU A 249 30.44 -4.99 4.20
N LYS A 250 31.51 -5.69 4.63
CA LYS A 250 31.50 -7.14 4.84
C LYS A 250 30.85 -7.44 6.19
N GLY A 251 29.52 -7.41 6.24
CA GLY A 251 28.79 -8.10 7.30
C GLY A 251 28.90 -9.61 7.08
N ARG A 252 30.08 -10.22 7.35
CA ARG A 252 30.23 -11.70 7.35
C ARG A 252 29.38 -12.27 8.47
N MET A 253 28.13 -12.47 8.16
CA MET A 253 27.12 -12.95 9.05
C MET A 253 26.93 -14.42 8.75
N GLN A 254 27.84 -15.27 9.25
CA GLN A 254 27.74 -16.72 9.06
C GLN A 254 26.61 -17.27 9.93
N LEU A 255 25.38 -17.21 9.42
CA LEU A 255 24.26 -17.92 10.04
C LEU A 255 24.29 -19.35 9.52
N LYS A 256 24.86 -20.27 10.30
CA LYS A 256 24.72 -21.70 10.03
C LYS A 256 23.28 -22.13 10.34
N CYS A 257 22.61 -22.75 9.38
CA CYS A 257 21.44 -23.58 9.70
C CYS A 257 21.90 -24.66 10.71
N ALA A 258 21.26 -24.76 11.87
CA ALA A 258 21.71 -25.64 12.94
C ALA A 258 21.72 -27.13 12.54
N GLU A 259 22.88 -27.76 12.81
CA GLU A 259 23.38 -29.15 12.84
C GLU A 259 22.79 -30.30 11.99
N GLU A 260 21.52 -30.33 11.56
CA GLU A 260 20.99 -31.52 10.86
C GLU A 260 20.18 -31.17 9.59
N ALA A 261 20.75 -31.57 8.44
CA ALA A 261 20.29 -31.43 7.05
C ALA A 261 20.57 -30.06 6.36
N ARG A 262 21.53 -30.13 5.43
CA ARG A 262 22.32 -29.04 4.82
C ARG A 262 21.65 -28.52 3.53
N GLY A 263 21.69 -27.21 3.27
CA GLY A 263 21.37 -26.60 1.96
C GLY A 263 20.18 -25.64 1.92
N VAL A 264 20.34 -24.53 1.19
CA VAL A 264 19.32 -23.50 0.91
C VAL A 264 18.95 -23.56 -0.57
N ASN A 265 17.67 -23.78 -0.90
CA ASN A 265 17.19 -23.86 -2.28
C ASN A 265 16.79 -22.51 -2.87
N HIS A 266 16.23 -21.64 -2.04
CA HIS A 266 15.67 -20.37 -2.51
C HIS A 266 15.67 -19.35 -1.38
N LEU A 267 15.89 -18.10 -1.74
CA LEU A 267 15.78 -16.95 -0.87
C LEU A 267 14.69 -16.04 -1.39
N CYS A 268 14.01 -15.38 -0.47
CA CYS A 268 13.00 -14.39 -0.81
C CYS A 268 13.05 -13.27 0.24
N ALA A 269 13.44 -12.09 -0.18
CA ALA A 269 13.54 -10.89 0.62
C ALA A 269 12.26 -10.07 0.47
N ARG A 270 11.81 -9.50 1.58
CA ARG A 270 10.70 -8.56 1.56
C ARG A 270 11.16 -7.26 0.90
N PRO A 271 10.35 -6.61 0.04
CA PRO A 271 10.76 -5.40 -0.69
C PRO A 271 11.20 -4.22 0.19
N ASP A 272 10.76 -4.17 1.45
CA ASP A 272 11.21 -3.15 2.41
C ASP A 272 12.63 -3.38 2.95
N GLY A 273 13.28 -4.48 2.56
CA GLY A 273 14.63 -4.85 2.94
C GLY A 273 14.80 -5.20 4.42
N LYS A 274 13.71 -5.44 5.17
CA LYS A 274 13.79 -5.68 6.62
C LYS A 274 13.80 -7.17 7.01
N ILE A 275 13.20 -8.03 6.19
CA ILE A 275 13.03 -9.46 6.47
C ILE A 275 13.37 -10.26 5.23
N PHE A 276 13.94 -11.46 5.41
CA PHE A 276 14.06 -12.45 4.35
C PHE A 276 13.65 -13.84 4.83
N GLY A 277 13.11 -14.64 3.92
CA GLY A 277 12.83 -16.04 4.08
C GLY A 277 13.86 -16.91 3.36
N ALA A 278 14.12 -18.09 3.91
CA ALA A 278 14.93 -19.13 3.28
C ALA A 278 14.15 -20.44 3.20
N ALA A 279 14.13 -21.04 2.01
CA ALA A 279 13.63 -22.38 1.75
C ALA A 279 14.78 -23.38 1.92
N CYS A 280 14.68 -24.29 2.88
CA CYS A 280 15.78 -25.18 3.25
C CYS A 280 15.50 -26.64 2.88
N TRP A 281 16.57 -27.43 2.73
CA TRP A 281 16.49 -28.85 2.37
C TRP A 281 15.90 -29.71 3.50
N ASP A 282 15.94 -29.25 4.74
CA ASP A 282 15.36 -29.93 5.91
C ASP A 282 13.82 -29.79 6.01
N GLY A 283 13.18 -29.26 4.96
CA GLY A 283 11.73 -29.06 4.90
C GLY A 283 11.22 -27.87 5.72
N ARG A 284 12.12 -27.03 6.24
CA ARG A 284 11.76 -25.83 6.98
C ARG A 284 11.86 -24.57 6.13
N ILE A 285 11.01 -23.62 6.44
CA ILE A 285 11.11 -22.22 6.01
C ILE A 285 11.62 -21.42 7.21
N ARG A 286 12.73 -20.71 7.04
CA ARG A 286 13.31 -19.88 8.11
C ARG A 286 13.15 -18.41 7.75
N ILE A 287 12.71 -17.60 8.71
CA ILE A 287 12.50 -16.16 8.54
C ILE A 287 13.53 -15.43 9.39
N TYR A 288 14.16 -14.42 8.83
CA TYR A 288 15.27 -13.68 9.44
C TYR A 288 15.03 -12.18 9.35
N ALA A 289 15.46 -11.43 10.37
CA ALA A 289 15.54 -9.97 10.30
C ALA A 289 16.88 -9.54 9.67
N VAL A 290 16.85 -8.52 8.80
CA VAL A 290 18.05 -7.97 8.14
C VAL A 290 18.86 -7.09 9.10
N LYS A 291 18.20 -6.25 9.90
CA LYS A 291 18.87 -5.29 10.81
C LYS A 291 19.52 -5.95 12.03
N ASN A 292 18.95 -7.05 12.51
CA ASN A 292 19.51 -7.83 13.62
C ASN A 292 19.37 -9.32 13.25
N PRO A 293 20.45 -9.96 12.81
CA PRO A 293 20.38 -11.24 12.12
C PRO A 293 20.14 -12.39 13.06
N ARG A 294 18.88 -12.52 13.45
CA ARG A 294 18.35 -13.59 14.26
C ARG A 294 17.24 -14.26 13.48
N ILE A 295 17.12 -15.57 13.67
CA ILE A 295 15.97 -16.33 13.20
C ILE A 295 14.75 -15.79 13.97
N LEU A 296 13.83 -15.16 13.24
CA LEU A 296 12.53 -14.72 13.76
C LEU A 296 11.57 -15.90 13.89
N ALA A 297 11.61 -16.83 12.92
CA ALA A 297 10.78 -18.02 12.92
C ALA A 297 11.45 -19.18 12.14
N SER A 298 11.16 -20.41 12.56
CA SER A 298 11.50 -21.64 11.84
C SER A 298 10.23 -22.48 11.71
N LEU A 299 9.71 -22.58 10.49
CA LEU A 299 8.40 -23.13 10.18
C LEU A 299 8.59 -24.47 9.47
N LYS A 300 8.11 -25.57 10.07
CA LYS A 300 8.15 -26.91 9.48
C LYS A 300 6.76 -27.36 9.09
N TRP A 301 6.40 -27.12 7.83
CA TRP A 301 5.16 -27.64 7.22
C TRP A 301 5.41 -28.83 6.29
N HIS A 302 6.64 -28.98 5.81
CA HIS A 302 7.01 -30.00 4.84
C HIS A 302 7.86 -31.09 5.50
N SER A 303 7.64 -32.33 5.06
CA SER A 303 8.46 -33.49 5.42
C SER A 303 9.68 -33.68 4.51
N LYS A 304 9.74 -32.94 3.40
CA LYS A 304 10.79 -32.96 2.37
C LYS A 304 11.24 -31.52 2.04
N ASN A 305 12.30 -31.40 1.26
CA ASN A 305 12.93 -30.14 0.85
C ASN A 305 11.89 -29.11 0.35
N VAL A 306 12.02 -27.86 0.80
CA VAL A 306 11.26 -26.74 0.25
C VAL A 306 12.05 -26.16 -0.93
N GLN A 307 11.49 -26.17 -2.14
CA GLN A 307 12.19 -25.78 -3.37
C GLN A 307 12.09 -24.29 -3.69
N CYS A 308 10.97 -23.67 -3.32
CA CYS A 308 10.71 -22.27 -3.57
C CYS A 308 9.82 -21.70 -2.48
N ILE A 309 9.98 -20.41 -2.27
CA ILE A 309 9.13 -19.59 -1.41
C ILE A 309 8.92 -18.29 -2.15
N ASP A 310 7.77 -17.68 -1.95
CA ASP A 310 7.53 -16.32 -2.34
C ASP A 310 6.79 -15.60 -1.22
N HIS A 311 6.84 -14.28 -1.24
CA HIS A 311 6.21 -13.44 -0.24
C HIS A 311 4.89 -12.89 -0.77
N TRP A 312 3.87 -12.93 0.08
CA TRP A 312 2.59 -12.34 -0.26
C TRP A 312 2.67 -10.83 -0.11
N PHE A 313 2.73 -10.13 -1.25
CA PHE A 313 2.44 -8.71 -1.29
C PHE A 313 0.94 -8.53 -1.02
N ILE A 314 0.58 -8.24 0.22
CA ILE A 314 -0.44 -7.24 0.43
C ILE A 314 0.31 -6.07 1.04
N LEU A 315 -0.05 -4.85 0.64
CA LEU A 315 0.00 -3.67 1.50
C LEU A 315 -0.89 -3.88 2.76
N MET A 316 -0.88 -5.06 3.36
CA MET A 316 -1.25 -5.32 4.73
C MET A 316 0.05 -5.06 5.48
N THR A 317 0.22 -3.81 5.88
CA THR A 317 0.34 -3.49 7.30
C THR A 317 0.90 -4.62 8.15
N CYS A 318 2.00 -4.34 8.84
CA CYS A 318 2.33 -4.95 10.12
C CYS A 318 1.05 -5.17 10.95
N PHE A 319 0.44 -6.35 10.87
CA PHE A 319 -0.62 -6.76 11.74
C PHE A 319 -0.40 -8.24 12.03
N ASP A 320 -0.01 -8.48 13.28
CA ASP A 320 -0.39 -9.69 13.96
C ASP A 320 -1.88 -9.97 13.72
N VAL A 321 -2.20 -11.26 13.73
CA VAL A 321 -3.46 -11.89 13.38
C VAL A 321 -4.74 -11.39 14.09
N PRO A 322 -4.77 -10.52 15.13
CA PRO A 322 -6.05 -10.01 15.67
C PRO A 322 -6.76 -8.88 14.88
N ILE A 323 -6.11 -8.22 13.90
CA ILE A 323 -6.66 -6.96 13.34
C ILE A 323 -7.51 -7.15 12.06
N ALA A 324 -7.31 -8.26 11.33
CA ALA A 324 -8.15 -8.61 10.19
C ALA A 324 -9.63 -8.85 10.58
N ILE A 325 -9.88 -9.28 11.83
CA ILE A 325 -11.23 -9.47 12.37
C ILE A 325 -11.89 -8.13 12.72
N ALA A 326 -11.13 -7.12 13.17
CA ALA A 326 -11.67 -5.81 13.52
C ALA A 326 -12.07 -4.96 12.30
N ILE A 327 -11.30 -5.02 11.21
CA ILE A 327 -11.61 -4.30 9.96
C ILE A 327 -12.78 -4.97 9.22
N ALA A 328 -12.90 -6.31 9.29
CA ALA A 328 -14.05 -7.03 8.77
C ALA A 328 -15.34 -6.73 9.56
N ILE A 329 -15.25 -6.56 10.89
CA ILE A 329 -16.40 -6.20 11.74
C ILE A 329 -16.83 -4.74 11.50
N ALA A 330 -15.91 -3.80 11.29
CA ALA A 330 -16.27 -2.41 10.98
C ALA A 330 -16.97 -2.26 9.61
N ILE A 331 -16.52 -3.02 8.60
CA ILE A 331 -17.14 -3.04 7.27
C ILE A 331 -18.48 -3.80 7.30
N ALA A 332 -18.61 -4.87 8.08
CA ALA A 332 -19.88 -5.58 8.25
C ALA A 332 -20.93 -4.76 9.02
N ILE A 333 -20.54 -3.97 10.02
CA ILE A 333 -21.45 -3.06 10.74
C ILE A 333 -21.97 -1.95 9.80
N ALA A 334 -21.12 -1.40 8.92
CA ALA A 334 -21.54 -0.40 7.93
C ALA A 334 -22.50 -0.96 6.85
N ILE A 335 -22.30 -2.21 6.42
CA ILE A 335 -23.16 -2.89 5.44
C ILE A 335 -24.48 -3.38 6.07
N THR A 336 -24.48 -3.74 7.36
CA THR A 336 -25.70 -4.18 8.06
C THR A 336 -26.62 -3.01 8.39
N ILE A 337 -26.08 -1.82 8.67
CA ILE A 337 -26.88 -0.59 8.92
C ILE A 337 -27.58 -0.09 7.63
N THR A 338 -27.07 -0.43 6.44
CA THR A 338 -27.65 -0.01 5.15
C THR A 338 -28.72 -0.96 4.60
N MET A 339 -28.99 -2.11 5.22
CA MET A 339 -29.88 -3.15 4.68
C MET A 339 -31.04 -3.57 5.61
N ALA A 340 -31.36 -2.82 6.67
CA ALA A 340 -32.55 -3.10 7.48
C ALA A 340 -33.82 -2.47 6.85
N PRO A 341 -34.84 -3.26 6.47
CA PRO A 341 -36.10 -2.73 5.95
C PRO A 341 -36.96 -2.12 7.05
N HIS A 342 -37.61 -1.01 6.71
CA HIS A 342 -38.65 -0.35 7.50
C HIS A 342 -39.71 -1.36 7.97
N THR A 343 -39.89 -1.48 9.28
CA THR A 343 -41.17 -1.88 9.88
C THR A 343 -41.53 -0.89 10.97
N SER A 344 -42.66 -0.23 10.75
CA SER A 344 -43.32 0.69 11.66
C SER A 344 -43.80 -0.03 12.92
N SER A 345 -43.59 0.58 14.09
CA SER A 345 -44.58 0.50 15.17
C SER A 345 -44.50 1.77 16.03
N LEU A 346 -45.69 2.35 16.23
CA LEU A 346 -45.93 3.47 17.13
C LEU A 346 -45.52 3.10 18.55
N LEU A 347 -44.89 4.02 19.27
CA LEU A 347 -45.10 4.22 20.71
C LEU A 347 -44.72 5.67 21.02
N GLY A 348 -45.71 6.45 21.46
CA GLY A 348 -45.55 7.84 21.86
C GLY A 348 -44.81 7.96 23.18
N VAL A 349 -43.91 8.95 23.25
CA VAL A 349 -43.33 9.42 24.51
C VAL A 349 -43.23 10.95 24.46
N ASP A 350 -43.78 11.57 25.50
CA ASP A 350 -43.89 12.99 25.76
C ASP A 350 -42.56 13.77 25.65
N THR A 351 -42.62 14.91 24.95
CA THR A 351 -41.55 15.91 24.93
C THR A 351 -41.65 16.82 26.15
N GLY A 352 -40.89 16.51 27.19
CA GLY A 352 -40.58 17.42 28.29
C GLY A 352 -39.47 18.41 27.89
N GLN A 353 -39.74 19.70 28.07
CA GLN A 353 -38.87 20.84 27.81
C GLN A 353 -37.45 20.68 28.41
N LEU A 354 -36.42 20.88 27.58
CA LEU A 354 -35.06 21.17 28.06
C LEU A 354 -34.63 22.53 27.50
N GLN A 355 -34.53 23.49 28.42
CA GLN A 355 -34.15 24.87 28.19
C GLN A 355 -32.69 24.97 27.73
N SER A 356 -32.46 25.79 26.70
CA SER A 356 -31.14 26.16 26.21
C SER A 356 -30.45 27.11 27.19
N HIS A 357 -29.39 26.66 27.87
CA HIS A 357 -28.45 27.58 28.51
C HIS A 357 -27.47 28.13 27.47
N ARG A 358 -27.69 29.41 27.11
CA ARG A 358 -26.71 30.24 26.41
C ARG A 358 -25.51 30.47 27.33
N CYS A 359 -24.33 30.05 26.90
CA CYS A 359 -23.06 30.59 27.41
C CYS A 359 -22.44 31.39 26.26
N GLY A 360 -22.41 32.72 26.41
CA GLY A 360 -21.67 33.62 25.53
C GLY A 360 -20.18 33.61 25.84
N ILE A 361 -19.46 34.56 25.22
CA ILE A 361 -18.03 34.97 25.35
C ILE A 361 -17.19 34.55 24.11
N PRO A 362 -16.29 35.40 23.55
CA PRO A 362 -16.51 36.65 22.82
C PRO A 362 -15.92 36.60 21.37
N GLU A 363 -16.29 37.58 20.54
CA GLU A 363 -15.68 37.85 19.24
C GLU A 363 -14.22 38.34 19.37
N GLU A 364 -13.47 38.26 18.27
CA GLU A 364 -12.06 38.69 18.06
C GLU A 364 -10.97 37.63 18.28
N ILE A 365 -10.56 36.96 17.20
CA ILE A 365 -9.13 36.76 16.92
C ILE A 365 -8.88 37.12 15.45
N SER A 366 -8.18 38.24 15.30
CA SER A 366 -7.71 38.87 14.06
C SER A 366 -6.74 38.00 13.28
N ALA A 367 -6.80 38.19 11.96
CA ALA A 367 -5.88 37.72 10.94
C ALA A 367 -4.41 37.84 11.32
N ALA A 368 -3.61 36.82 10.97
CA ALA A 368 -2.18 36.96 10.82
C ALA A 368 -1.65 36.06 9.68
N THR A 369 -1.05 36.74 8.69
CA THR A 369 -0.15 36.26 7.64
C THR A 369 -0.78 35.61 6.41
N MET A 370 -1.35 36.45 5.54
CA MET A 370 -1.63 36.11 4.15
C MET A 370 -0.33 36.11 3.33
N SER A 371 -0.01 34.99 2.70
CA SER A 371 0.87 34.99 1.52
C SER A 371 0.07 35.51 0.32
N LYS A 372 0.74 36.31 -0.52
CA LYS A 372 0.16 37.01 -1.67
C LYS A 372 -0.60 36.04 -2.59
N GLY A 373 -1.84 36.41 -2.89
CA GLY A 373 -2.82 35.63 -3.64
C GLY A 373 -2.32 35.14 -4.99
N GLY A 374 -2.57 33.85 -5.24
CA GLY A 374 -2.55 33.30 -6.58
C GLY A 374 -3.68 33.93 -7.40
N ASN A 375 -3.39 34.23 -8.66
CA ASN A 375 -4.37 34.69 -9.65
C ASN A 375 -5.59 33.78 -9.63
N MET A 376 -6.67 34.27 -9.05
CA MET A 376 -7.99 33.66 -9.13
C MET A 376 -8.42 33.86 -10.58
N GLU A 377 -8.33 32.80 -11.41
CA GLU A 377 -9.25 32.73 -12.54
C GLU A 377 -10.63 33.02 -11.95
N ASP A 378 -11.33 33.97 -12.55
CA ASP A 378 -12.68 34.33 -12.12
C ASP A 378 -13.48 33.05 -11.88
N LEU A 379 -13.92 32.81 -10.64
CA LEU A 379 -14.60 31.57 -10.26
C LEU A 379 -15.83 31.33 -11.13
N ASP A 380 -16.44 32.41 -11.64
CA ASP A 380 -17.58 32.33 -12.56
C ASP A 380 -17.14 31.77 -13.92
N VAL A 381 -15.94 32.16 -14.40
CA VAL A 381 -15.32 31.60 -15.60
C VAL A 381 -14.97 30.12 -15.38
N LEU A 382 -14.42 29.76 -14.23
CA LEU A 382 -14.11 28.37 -13.88
C LEU A 382 -15.38 27.49 -13.91
N VAL A 383 -16.43 27.90 -13.21
CA VAL A 383 -17.70 27.17 -13.14
C VAL A 383 -18.34 27.07 -14.52
N LYS A 384 -18.32 28.16 -15.31
CA LYS A 384 -18.84 28.16 -16.69
C LYS A 384 -18.09 27.18 -17.60
N LYS A 385 -16.75 27.16 -17.53
CA LYS A 385 -15.92 26.21 -18.30
C LYS A 385 -16.23 24.76 -17.93
N LEU A 386 -16.33 24.46 -16.63
CA LEU A 386 -16.63 23.11 -16.15
C LEU A 386 -18.03 22.65 -16.57
N ARG A 387 -19.03 23.54 -16.49
CA ARG A 387 -20.40 23.24 -16.90
C ARG A 387 -20.47 22.97 -18.41
N ALA A 388 -19.83 23.81 -19.23
CA ALA A 388 -19.71 23.60 -20.66
C ALA A 388 -18.97 22.28 -21.00
N LYS A 389 -17.91 21.94 -20.24
CA LYS A 389 -17.19 20.67 -20.42
C LYS A 389 -18.06 19.47 -20.07
N PHE A 390 -18.82 19.52 -18.98
CA PHE A 390 -19.76 18.46 -18.61
C PHE A 390 -20.86 18.28 -19.65
N GLU A 391 -21.37 19.36 -20.23
CA GLU A 391 -22.40 19.35 -21.28
C GLU A 391 -21.96 18.64 -22.57
N THR A 392 -20.65 18.50 -22.82
CA THR A 392 -20.12 17.69 -23.94
C THR A 392 -20.41 16.20 -23.79
N GLN A 393 -20.80 15.75 -22.58
CA GLN A 393 -21.07 14.35 -22.22
C GLN A 393 -19.86 13.42 -22.25
N GLU A 394 -18.65 13.93 -22.46
CA GLU A 394 -17.41 13.13 -22.53
C GLU A 394 -17.19 12.33 -21.23
N THR A 395 -17.47 12.94 -20.07
CA THR A 395 -17.29 12.32 -18.75
C THR A 395 -18.26 11.17 -18.47
N ARG A 396 -19.35 11.02 -19.26
CA ARG A 396 -20.31 9.93 -19.09
C ARG A 396 -19.72 8.58 -19.48
N GLY A 397 -18.79 8.55 -20.42
CA GLY A 397 -18.25 7.31 -21.01
C GLY A 397 -17.38 6.50 -20.04
N TYR A 398 -17.47 5.17 -20.13
CA TYR A 398 -16.62 4.25 -19.36
C TYR A 398 -15.13 4.57 -19.55
N SER A 399 -14.72 4.82 -20.81
CA SER A 399 -13.33 5.09 -21.19
C SER A 399 -12.73 6.30 -20.50
N TRP A 400 -13.49 7.39 -20.35
CA TRP A 400 -13.03 8.58 -19.63
C TRP A 400 -12.87 8.26 -18.13
N ARG A 401 -13.89 7.66 -17.51
CA ARG A 401 -13.90 7.35 -16.06
C ARG A 401 -12.75 6.42 -15.68
N ILE A 402 -12.54 5.35 -16.46
CA ILE A 402 -11.46 4.40 -16.20
C ILE A 402 -10.08 5.06 -16.37
N ALA A 403 -9.92 5.92 -17.39
CA ALA A 403 -8.67 6.64 -17.62
C ALA A 403 -8.34 7.59 -16.47
N GLN A 404 -9.32 8.34 -15.93
CA GLN A 404 -9.11 9.21 -14.77
C GLN A 404 -8.72 8.42 -13.52
N MET A 405 -9.43 7.32 -13.22
CA MET A 405 -9.08 6.48 -12.05
C MET A 405 -7.69 5.86 -12.17
N GLN A 406 -7.33 5.36 -13.36
CA GLN A 406 -5.98 4.84 -13.61
C GLN A 406 -4.92 5.95 -13.57
N GLY A 407 -5.23 7.16 -14.04
CA GLY A 407 -4.39 8.34 -13.93
C GLY A 407 -4.12 8.71 -12.47
N LEU A 408 -5.18 8.80 -11.66
CA LEU A 408 -5.09 9.02 -10.22
C LEU A 408 -4.21 7.95 -9.55
N ARG A 409 -4.41 6.67 -9.88
CA ARG A 409 -3.58 5.57 -9.39
C ARG A 409 -2.10 5.75 -9.73
N ARG A 410 -1.78 6.05 -10.99
CA ARG A 410 -0.39 6.27 -11.43
C ARG A 410 0.25 7.47 -10.74
N MET A 411 -0.49 8.57 -10.58
CA MET A 411 -0.02 9.75 -9.86
C MET A 411 0.41 9.39 -8.44
N ILE A 412 -0.44 8.66 -7.71
CA ILE A 412 -0.16 8.27 -6.33
C ILE A 412 1.05 7.33 -6.27
N MET A 413 1.12 6.31 -7.15
CA MET A 413 2.23 5.36 -7.14
C MET A 413 3.57 6.00 -7.50
N ASN A 414 3.61 6.87 -8.51
CA ASN A 414 4.85 7.46 -9.01
C ASN A 414 5.42 8.52 -8.05
N HIS A 415 4.59 9.09 -7.19
CA HIS A 415 4.93 10.22 -6.33
C HIS A 415 4.61 9.97 -4.83
N GLU A 416 4.48 8.70 -4.41
CA GLU A 416 4.04 8.34 -3.05
C GLU A 416 4.96 8.94 -1.98
N SER A 417 6.28 8.84 -2.17
CA SER A 417 7.25 9.39 -1.23
C SER A 417 7.09 10.89 -1.03
N GLU A 418 6.81 11.63 -2.10
CA GLU A 418 6.68 13.09 -2.06
C GLU A 418 5.38 13.51 -1.37
N PHE A 419 4.30 12.73 -1.53
CA PHE A 419 3.07 12.94 -0.76
C PHE A 419 3.26 12.62 0.72
N LEU A 420 3.99 11.56 1.06
CA LEU A 420 4.30 11.20 2.45
C LEU A 420 5.21 12.25 3.12
N ASP A 421 6.20 12.78 2.41
CA ASP A 421 7.07 13.85 2.90
C ASP A 421 6.30 15.15 3.11
N ALA A 422 5.35 15.47 2.23
CA ALA A 422 4.46 16.61 2.40
C ALA A 422 3.55 16.46 3.62
N LEU A 423 2.97 15.27 3.84
CA LEU A 423 2.18 14.96 5.05
C LEU A 423 3.02 15.06 6.33
N ALA A 424 4.27 14.59 6.28
CA ALA A 424 5.21 14.73 7.39
C ALA A 424 5.56 16.22 7.65
N THR A 425 5.65 17.04 6.61
CA THR A 425 5.90 18.48 6.75
C THR A 425 4.72 19.19 7.41
N ASP A 426 3.50 18.96 6.91
CA ASP A 426 2.30 19.68 7.37
C ASP A 426 1.89 19.25 8.79
N LEU A 427 1.83 17.93 9.05
CA LEU A 427 1.24 17.35 10.26
C LEU A 427 2.25 16.67 11.18
N ARG A 428 3.53 16.56 10.79
CA ARG A 428 4.49 15.61 11.40
C ARG A 428 3.91 14.21 11.51
N LYS A 429 3.14 13.81 10.49
CA LYS A 429 2.51 12.49 10.46
C LYS A 429 3.60 11.41 10.37
N PRO A 430 3.61 10.41 11.26
CA PRO A 430 4.55 9.30 11.15
C PRO A 430 4.41 8.60 9.80
N TYR A 431 5.54 8.15 9.23
CA TYR A 431 5.57 7.55 7.89
C TYR A 431 4.57 6.40 7.73
N MET A 432 4.50 5.49 8.72
CA MET A 432 3.57 4.36 8.67
C MET A 432 2.11 4.78 8.77
N GLU A 433 1.79 5.87 9.49
CA GLU A 433 0.43 6.41 9.53
C GLU A 433 0.05 7.04 8.19
N GLY A 434 0.94 7.84 7.61
CA GLY A 434 0.75 8.43 6.28
C GLY A 434 0.57 7.37 5.20
N LEU A 435 1.41 6.34 5.19
CA LEU A 435 1.33 5.24 4.24
C LEU A 435 0.01 4.47 4.39
N ALA A 436 -0.28 3.99 5.60
CA ALA A 436 -1.42 3.09 5.82
C ALA A 436 -2.77 3.79 5.68
N ALA A 437 -2.95 4.96 6.32
CA ALA A 437 -4.25 5.64 6.34
C ALA A 437 -4.47 6.59 5.16
N GLU A 438 -3.42 7.02 4.47
CA GLU A 438 -3.57 7.98 3.37
C GLU A 438 -3.31 7.35 2.01
N THR A 439 -2.06 7.05 1.66
CA THR A 439 -1.73 6.66 0.28
C THR A 439 -2.16 5.24 -0.05
N ALA A 440 -1.83 4.24 0.79
CA ALA A 440 -2.18 2.84 0.55
C ALA A 440 -3.69 2.60 0.61
N SER A 441 -4.38 3.22 1.58
CA SER A 441 -5.85 3.17 1.67
C SER A 441 -6.51 3.77 0.41
N MET A 442 -5.95 4.86 -0.14
CA MET A 442 -6.43 5.45 -1.39
C MET A 442 -6.20 4.53 -2.58
N LEU A 443 -5.00 3.94 -2.72
CA LEU A 443 -4.70 2.98 -3.78
C LEU A 443 -5.66 1.78 -3.78
N GLY A 444 -5.91 1.21 -2.60
CA GLY A 444 -6.88 0.12 -2.45
C GLY A 444 -8.30 0.53 -2.85
N SER A 445 -8.71 1.75 -2.51
CA SER A 445 -10.02 2.30 -2.91
C SER A 445 -10.12 2.48 -4.43
N ILE A 446 -9.06 2.94 -5.08
CA ILE A 446 -9.01 3.11 -6.54
C ILE A 446 -9.06 1.76 -7.24
N ASP A 447 -8.27 0.78 -6.80
CA ASP A 447 -8.27 -0.57 -7.36
C ASP A 447 -9.64 -1.24 -7.25
N TYR A 448 -10.30 -1.06 -6.10
CA TYR A 448 -11.66 -1.52 -5.90
C TYR A 448 -12.67 -0.83 -6.84
N ALA A 449 -12.57 0.50 -6.99
CA ALA A 449 -13.45 1.26 -7.88
C ALA A 449 -13.27 0.84 -9.35
N ILE A 450 -12.02 0.69 -9.81
CA ILE A 450 -11.67 0.20 -11.15
C ILE A 450 -12.29 -1.17 -11.42
N LYS A 451 -12.14 -2.11 -10.47
CA LYS A 451 -12.67 -3.47 -10.60
C LYS A 451 -14.19 -3.50 -10.74
N ASN A 452 -14.89 -2.59 -10.07
CA ASN A 452 -16.35 -2.61 -9.97
C ASN A 452 -17.07 -1.62 -10.91
N LEU A 453 -16.36 -0.73 -11.60
CA LEU A 453 -16.95 0.35 -12.41
C LEU A 453 -18.03 -0.14 -13.39
N LYS A 454 -17.77 -1.21 -14.16
CA LYS A 454 -18.74 -1.76 -15.12
C LYS A 454 -20.04 -2.20 -14.45
N SER A 455 -19.94 -2.77 -13.24
CA SER A 455 -21.11 -3.19 -12.46
C SER A 455 -21.92 -1.98 -12.02
N TYR A 456 -21.26 -0.94 -11.51
CA TYR A 456 -21.92 0.29 -11.05
C TYR A 456 -22.60 1.07 -12.17
N MET A 457 -22.07 1.02 -13.39
CA MET A 457 -22.66 1.70 -14.55
C MET A 457 -23.84 0.93 -15.18
N LYS A 458 -24.04 -0.34 -14.82
CA LYS A 458 -25.06 -1.18 -15.47
C LYS A 458 -26.47 -0.78 -15.01
N PRO A 459 -27.42 -0.54 -15.93
CA PRO A 459 -28.83 -0.36 -15.58
C PRO A 459 -29.37 -1.56 -14.79
N GLN A 460 -30.15 -1.29 -13.75
CA GLN A 460 -30.77 -2.31 -12.92
C GLN A 460 -32.22 -2.51 -13.34
N ASN A 461 -32.57 -3.71 -13.81
CA ASN A 461 -33.96 -4.06 -14.09
C ASN A 461 -34.69 -4.31 -12.77
N ILE A 462 -35.84 -3.68 -12.59
CA ILE A 462 -36.72 -3.90 -11.44
C ILE A 462 -38.07 -4.43 -11.92
N GLN A 463 -38.73 -5.23 -11.08
CA GLN A 463 -40.05 -5.76 -11.44
C GLN A 463 -41.04 -4.60 -11.62
N PRO A 464 -41.75 -4.55 -12.76
CA PRO A 464 -42.78 -3.54 -12.98
C PRO A 464 -43.96 -3.78 -12.03
N LEU A 465 -44.58 -2.69 -11.58
CA LEU A 465 -45.85 -2.75 -10.87
C LEU A 465 -46.93 -3.27 -11.82
N ALA A 466 -47.95 -3.96 -11.28
CA ALA A 466 -49.06 -4.50 -12.07
C ALA A 466 -49.75 -3.43 -12.93
N LEU A 467 -49.88 -2.20 -12.40
CA LEU A 467 -50.46 -1.05 -13.10
C LEU A 467 -49.67 -0.63 -14.35
N THR A 468 -48.37 -0.96 -14.40
CA THR A 468 -47.46 -0.57 -15.50
C THR A 468 -47.20 -1.71 -16.49
N TYR A 469 -47.86 -2.86 -16.37
CA TYR A 469 -47.72 -3.94 -17.34
C TYR A 469 -48.33 -3.52 -18.70
N PRO A 470 -47.69 -3.78 -19.86
CA PRO A 470 -46.49 -4.61 -20.08
C PRO A 470 -45.16 -3.83 -20.18
N SER A 471 -45.06 -2.63 -19.62
CA SER A 471 -43.83 -1.83 -19.67
C SER A 471 -42.66 -2.49 -18.92
N LYS A 472 -41.43 -2.16 -19.35
CA LYS A 472 -40.18 -2.54 -18.65
C LYS A 472 -39.74 -1.40 -17.74
N THR A 473 -39.33 -1.72 -16.52
CA THR A 473 -38.84 -0.72 -15.56
C THR A 473 -37.35 -0.94 -15.27
N THR A 474 -36.57 0.14 -15.37
CA THR A 474 -35.12 0.12 -15.15
C THR A 474 -34.67 1.33 -14.34
N VAL A 475 -33.67 1.15 -13.48
CA VAL A 475 -32.99 2.22 -12.76
C VAL A 475 -31.64 2.47 -13.44
N ARG A 476 -31.38 3.72 -13.79
CA ARG A 476 -30.12 4.18 -14.39
C ARG A 476 -29.46 5.19 -13.47
N TYR A 477 -28.17 5.02 -13.23
CA TYR A 477 -27.37 5.96 -12.45
C TYR A 477 -26.65 6.92 -13.39
N GLU A 478 -26.93 8.22 -13.25
CA GLU A 478 -26.32 9.28 -14.06
C GLU A 478 -25.53 10.24 -13.15
N PRO A 479 -24.46 10.88 -13.66
CA PRO A 479 -23.73 11.90 -12.91
C PRO A 479 -24.64 13.10 -12.58
N PHE A 480 -24.36 13.76 -11.46
CA PHE A 480 -25.02 15.00 -11.07
C PHE A 480 -24.62 16.16 -11.98
N GLY A 481 -23.33 16.30 -12.29
CA GLY A 481 -22.81 17.43 -13.07
C GLY A 481 -21.43 17.88 -12.62
N ILE A 482 -21.33 19.14 -12.18
CA ILE A 482 -20.14 19.72 -11.56
C ILE A 482 -20.22 19.58 -10.02
N VAL A 483 -19.20 18.97 -9.43
CA VAL A 483 -19.19 18.62 -8.00
C VAL A 483 -18.09 19.40 -7.29
N LEU A 484 -18.41 19.97 -6.13
CA LEU A 484 -17.44 20.59 -5.23
C LEU A 484 -17.11 19.65 -4.07
N ILE A 485 -15.81 19.43 -3.83
CA ILE A 485 -15.30 18.62 -2.73
C ILE A 485 -14.41 19.49 -1.86
N ILE A 486 -14.76 19.62 -0.59
CA ILE A 486 -14.03 20.43 0.39
C ILE A 486 -13.41 19.49 1.43
N GLY A 487 -12.08 19.40 1.40
CA GLY A 487 -11.28 18.50 2.22
C GLY A 487 -10.85 19.08 3.57
N PRO A 488 -10.71 18.25 4.63
CA PRO A 488 -10.25 18.67 5.96
C PRO A 488 -8.73 18.60 6.07
N PHE A 489 -8.17 19.02 7.21
CA PHE A 489 -6.72 19.03 7.45
C PHE A 489 -6.15 17.71 7.98
N ASN A 490 -6.97 16.82 8.55
CA ASN A 490 -6.48 15.77 9.44
C ASN A 490 -6.06 14.49 8.69
N PHE A 491 -6.77 14.14 7.63
CA PHE A 491 -6.34 13.16 6.61
C PHE A 491 -6.54 13.83 5.24
N PRO A 492 -5.75 14.88 4.96
CA PRO A 492 -6.01 15.82 3.88
C PRO A 492 -5.89 15.17 2.50
N PHE A 493 -5.18 14.05 2.39
CA PHE A 493 -5.06 13.31 1.14
C PHE A 493 -6.27 12.38 0.96
N MET A 494 -6.51 11.49 1.93
CA MET A 494 -7.55 10.46 1.79
C MET A 494 -8.97 11.03 1.83
N LEU A 495 -9.27 11.92 2.78
CA LEU A 495 -10.63 12.47 2.94
C LEU A 495 -11.00 13.43 1.81
N THR A 496 -10.03 13.87 1.01
CA THR A 496 -10.29 14.73 -0.15
C THR A 496 -10.32 13.93 -1.45
N LEU A 497 -9.36 13.03 -1.65
CA LEU A 497 -9.26 12.25 -2.88
C LEU A 497 -10.26 11.10 -2.95
N LYS A 498 -10.75 10.57 -1.83
CA LYS A 498 -11.76 9.50 -1.84
C LYS A 498 -13.13 9.98 -2.34
N PRO A 499 -13.67 11.13 -1.91
CA PRO A 499 -14.85 11.71 -2.55
C PRO A 499 -14.60 12.09 -4.01
N PHE A 500 -13.40 12.58 -4.35
CA PHE A 500 -13.01 12.86 -5.74
C PHE A 500 -13.03 11.61 -6.62
N LEU A 501 -12.50 10.49 -6.12
CA LEU A 501 -12.60 9.18 -6.77
C LEU A 501 -14.07 8.81 -7.03
N GLY A 502 -14.95 9.02 -6.05
CA GLY A 502 -16.40 8.81 -6.21
C GLY A 502 -17.00 9.69 -7.31
N ALA A 503 -16.62 10.97 -7.36
CA ALA A 503 -17.10 11.93 -8.35
C ALA A 503 -16.69 11.55 -9.78
N ILE A 504 -15.41 11.21 -10.01
CA ILE A 504 -14.92 10.78 -11.34
C ILE A 504 -15.49 9.41 -11.73
N MET A 505 -15.66 8.48 -10.77
CA MET A 505 -16.27 7.17 -11.00
C MET A 505 -17.73 7.31 -11.43
N ALA A 506 -18.46 8.27 -10.87
CA ALA A 506 -19.83 8.60 -11.26
C ALA A 506 -19.92 9.38 -12.58
N GLY A 507 -18.81 9.90 -13.10
CA GLY A 507 -18.74 10.63 -14.38
C GLY A 507 -19.01 12.13 -14.26
N ASN A 508 -18.71 12.73 -13.11
CA ASN A 508 -18.85 14.16 -12.88
C ASN A 508 -17.58 14.92 -13.26
N CYS A 509 -17.73 16.21 -13.58
CA CYS A 509 -16.64 17.17 -13.45
C CYS A 509 -16.48 17.53 -11.96
N ALA A 510 -15.26 17.76 -11.48
CA ALA A 510 -15.02 17.91 -10.05
C ALA A 510 -13.99 18.98 -9.70
N VAL A 511 -14.29 19.76 -8.67
CA VAL A 511 -13.41 20.76 -8.08
C VAL A 511 -13.06 20.35 -6.66
N ILE A 512 -11.77 20.28 -6.38
CA ILE A 512 -11.22 19.95 -5.07
C ILE A 512 -10.71 21.21 -4.40
N LYS A 513 -11.26 21.54 -3.23
CA LYS A 513 -10.71 22.54 -2.33
C LYS A 513 -9.94 21.84 -1.22
N MET A 514 -8.61 21.96 -1.24
CA MET A 514 -7.74 21.41 -0.20
C MET A 514 -7.75 22.29 1.06
N SER A 515 -7.44 21.71 2.21
CA SER A 515 -7.28 22.45 3.46
C SER A 515 -6.05 23.38 3.41
N GLU A 516 -6.23 24.64 3.80
CA GLU A 516 -5.15 25.65 3.90
C GLU A 516 -4.08 25.28 4.94
N TYR A 517 -4.42 24.40 5.89
CA TYR A 517 -3.49 23.88 6.89
C TYR A 517 -2.53 22.81 6.35
N CYS A 518 -2.67 22.41 5.08
CA CYS A 518 -1.81 21.40 4.45
C CYS A 518 -1.20 21.94 3.14
N PRO A 519 -0.41 23.03 3.21
CA PRO A 519 0.12 23.71 2.02
C PRO A 519 1.16 22.87 1.28
N ALA A 520 2.00 22.09 1.97
CA ALA A 520 3.00 21.26 1.30
C ALA A 520 2.31 20.18 0.46
N LEU A 521 1.28 19.53 1.02
CA LEU A 521 0.52 18.51 0.30
C LEU A 521 -0.24 19.09 -0.88
N THR A 522 -0.86 20.26 -0.69
CA THR A 522 -1.61 20.94 -1.74
C THR A 522 -0.71 21.31 -2.91
N SER A 523 0.50 21.82 -2.62
CA SER A 523 1.52 22.12 -3.63
C SER A 523 1.95 20.88 -4.41
N ALA A 524 2.22 19.77 -3.71
CA ALA A 524 2.57 18.50 -4.34
C ALA A 524 1.45 17.98 -5.25
N LEU A 525 0.20 18.01 -4.79
CA LEU A 525 -0.95 17.61 -5.61
C LEU A 525 -1.08 18.50 -6.84
N LYS A 526 -1.04 19.83 -6.71
CA LYS A 526 -1.14 20.74 -7.86
C LYS A 526 -0.02 20.56 -8.88
N LYS A 527 1.19 20.21 -8.41
CA LYS A 527 2.32 19.92 -9.30
C LYS A 527 2.04 18.71 -10.20
N TYR A 528 1.53 17.62 -9.62
CA TYR A 528 1.38 16.35 -10.36
C TYR A 528 0.02 16.16 -11.01
N PHE A 529 -1.05 16.69 -10.43
CA PHE A 529 -2.43 16.51 -10.92
C PHE A 529 -2.59 16.75 -12.43
N PRO A 530 -2.03 17.83 -13.03
CA PRO A 530 -2.16 18.09 -14.46
C PRO A 530 -1.49 17.07 -15.38
N MET A 531 -0.52 16.30 -14.87
CA MET A 531 0.22 15.32 -15.66
C MET A 531 -0.55 14.00 -15.83
N TYR A 532 -1.54 13.75 -14.97
CA TYR A 532 -2.22 12.45 -14.89
C TYR A 532 -3.73 12.53 -15.09
N LEU A 533 -4.35 13.70 -14.89
CA LEU A 533 -5.79 13.89 -14.91
C LEU A 533 -6.22 14.96 -15.90
N ASP A 534 -7.46 14.81 -16.40
CA ASP A 534 -8.10 15.77 -17.28
C ASP A 534 -8.36 17.09 -16.54
N THR A 535 -7.52 18.08 -16.81
CA THR A 535 -7.63 19.40 -16.18
C THR A 535 -8.76 20.27 -16.72
N GLU A 536 -9.44 19.88 -17.80
CA GLU A 536 -10.64 20.59 -18.26
C GLU A 536 -11.86 20.21 -17.41
N SER A 537 -11.90 18.95 -16.95
CA SER A 537 -13.01 18.40 -16.16
C SER A 537 -12.74 18.37 -14.66
N CYS A 538 -11.46 18.36 -14.25
CA CYS A 538 -11.06 18.23 -12.85
C CYS A 538 -10.08 19.34 -12.45
N LYS A 539 -10.33 20.00 -11.31
CA LYS A 539 -9.52 21.14 -10.85
C LYS A 539 -9.22 21.07 -9.36
N ILE A 540 -8.07 21.61 -8.97
CA ILE A 540 -7.72 21.89 -7.57
C ILE A 540 -7.74 23.40 -7.37
N VAL A 541 -8.46 23.86 -6.36
CA VAL A 541 -8.50 25.25 -5.92
C VAL A 541 -7.90 25.38 -4.52
N GLU A 542 -7.11 26.43 -4.33
CA GLU A 542 -6.51 26.80 -3.06
C GLU A 542 -7.32 27.91 -2.40
N GLY A 543 -7.15 28.03 -1.09
CA GLY A 543 -7.67 29.15 -0.33
C GLY A 543 -8.09 28.73 1.07
N GLY A 544 -8.39 29.72 1.90
CA GLY A 544 -8.92 29.53 3.23
C GLY A 544 -10.43 29.70 3.26
N VAL A 545 -10.91 30.30 4.34
CA VAL A 545 -12.34 30.55 4.58
C VAL A 545 -12.96 31.43 3.48
N LYS A 546 -12.31 32.54 3.10
CA LYS A 546 -12.86 33.50 2.13
C LYS A 546 -13.08 32.87 0.76
N GLU A 547 -12.10 32.12 0.26
CA GLU A 547 -12.19 31.44 -1.03
C GLU A 547 -13.24 30.32 -0.99
N THR A 548 -13.38 29.64 0.15
CA THR A 548 -14.43 28.64 0.35
C THR A 548 -15.83 29.28 0.33
N GLU A 549 -16.02 30.41 1.01
CA GLU A 549 -17.27 31.18 0.97
C GLU A 549 -17.60 31.64 -0.46
N GLU A 550 -16.61 32.11 -1.21
CA GLU A 550 -16.80 32.48 -2.61
C GLU A 550 -17.16 31.27 -3.49
N LEU A 551 -16.50 30.12 -3.32
CA LEU A 551 -16.87 28.89 -4.02
C LEU A 551 -18.31 28.47 -3.74
N LEU A 552 -18.75 28.56 -2.48
CA LEU A 552 -20.08 28.15 -2.05
C LEU A 552 -21.21 29.05 -2.59
N LYS A 553 -20.90 30.29 -3.01
CA LYS A 553 -21.89 31.17 -3.67
C LYS A 553 -22.31 30.69 -5.06
N ARG A 554 -21.49 29.86 -5.71
CA ARG A 554 -21.74 29.38 -7.07
C ARG A 554 -22.66 28.16 -7.06
N GLN A 555 -23.36 27.95 -8.17
CA GLN A 555 -24.25 26.80 -8.33
C GLN A 555 -23.43 25.54 -8.65
N TRP A 556 -23.45 24.59 -7.73
CA TRP A 556 -22.90 23.25 -7.89
C TRP A 556 -24.04 22.24 -8.04
N ASP A 557 -23.80 21.14 -8.73
CA ASP A 557 -24.81 20.09 -8.88
C ASP A 557 -24.72 19.06 -7.72
N PHE A 558 -23.59 19.06 -6.99
CA PHE A 558 -23.42 18.34 -5.73
C PHE A 558 -22.29 18.94 -4.88
N ILE A 559 -22.42 18.94 -3.55
CA ILE A 559 -21.36 19.37 -2.63
C ILE A 559 -21.01 18.24 -1.65
N PHE A 560 -19.72 17.92 -1.54
CA PHE A 560 -19.18 17.02 -0.54
C PHE A 560 -18.28 17.79 0.42
N PHE A 561 -18.63 17.83 1.69
CA PHE A 561 -17.86 18.54 2.71
C PHE A 561 -17.50 17.59 3.85
N THR A 562 -16.23 17.59 4.24
CA THR A 562 -15.77 16.98 5.49
C THR A 562 -15.18 18.06 6.40
N GLY A 563 -15.64 18.13 7.65
CA GLY A 563 -15.09 19.10 8.60
C GLY A 563 -15.94 19.32 9.85
N SER A 564 -15.94 20.55 10.35
CA SER A 564 -16.63 20.87 11.61
C SER A 564 -18.14 21.06 11.43
N PRO A 565 -18.99 20.73 12.42
CA PRO A 565 -20.42 21.00 12.37
C PRO A 565 -20.77 22.47 12.13
N ARG A 566 -19.96 23.40 12.65
CA ARG A 566 -20.14 24.84 12.43
C ARG A 566 -20.06 25.20 10.94
N VAL A 567 -19.01 24.73 10.26
CA VAL A 567 -18.82 25.00 8.82
C VAL A 567 -19.78 24.17 7.98
N GLY A 568 -20.13 22.95 8.41
CA GLY A 568 -21.15 22.14 7.74
C GLY A 568 -22.52 22.84 7.63
N LYS A 569 -22.92 23.60 8.65
CA LYS A 569 -24.13 24.43 8.59
C LYS A 569 -24.03 25.52 7.52
N ILE A 570 -22.90 26.21 7.43
CA ILE A 570 -22.64 27.23 6.40
C ILE A 570 -22.71 26.62 5.00
N VAL A 571 -22.13 25.42 4.82
CA VAL A 571 -22.20 24.68 3.55
C VAL A 571 -23.65 24.32 3.21
N ALA A 572 -24.42 23.80 4.17
CA ALA A 572 -25.83 23.47 3.96
C ALA A 572 -26.68 24.69 3.61
N GLU A 573 -26.47 25.82 4.29
CA GLU A 573 -27.17 27.08 4.02
C GLU A 573 -26.88 27.60 2.61
N ALA A 574 -25.62 27.54 2.17
CA ALA A 574 -25.23 27.91 0.81
C ALA A 574 -25.81 26.95 -0.24
N ALA A 575 -25.75 25.64 0.02
CA ALA A 575 -26.30 24.63 -0.88
C ALA A 575 -27.83 24.79 -1.06
N ALA A 576 -28.54 25.16 0.01
CA ALA A 576 -29.97 25.40 -0.01
C ALA A 576 -30.38 26.55 -0.96
N GLN A 577 -29.52 27.57 -1.14
CA GLN A 577 -29.80 28.68 -2.07
C GLN A 577 -29.96 28.21 -3.53
N HIS A 578 -29.34 27.09 -3.88
CA HIS A 578 -29.30 26.53 -5.23
C HIS A 578 -30.03 25.18 -5.35
N LEU A 579 -30.68 24.72 -4.27
CA LEU A 579 -31.24 23.36 -4.14
C LEU A 579 -30.22 22.26 -4.44
N THR A 580 -28.95 22.53 -4.12
CA THR A 580 -27.85 21.60 -4.37
C THR A 580 -27.86 20.48 -3.32
N PRO A 581 -27.93 19.20 -3.73
CA PRO A 581 -27.75 18.09 -2.80
C PRO A 581 -26.33 18.07 -2.23
N TYR A 582 -26.20 17.61 -0.99
CA TYR A 582 -24.90 17.59 -0.31
C TYR A 582 -24.71 16.39 0.61
N ILE A 583 -23.44 16.08 0.90
CA ILE A 583 -23.02 15.19 1.98
C ILE A 583 -22.14 16.00 2.96
N LEU A 584 -22.45 15.90 4.26
CA LEU A 584 -21.66 16.48 5.34
C LEU A 584 -21.09 15.37 6.23
N GLU A 585 -19.79 15.14 6.13
CA GLU A 585 -19.03 14.27 7.01
C GLU A 585 -18.48 15.10 8.18
N LEU A 586 -19.15 15.02 9.34
CA LEU A 586 -18.89 15.89 10.48
C LEU A 586 -18.23 15.13 11.64
N GLY A 587 -18.06 15.84 12.76
CA GLY A 587 -17.54 15.26 14.00
C GLY A 587 -18.57 15.26 15.13
N GLY A 588 -18.13 14.72 16.27
CA GLY A 588 -18.88 14.68 17.52
C GLY A 588 -17.97 14.16 18.64
N LYS A 589 -18.56 13.80 19.78
CA LYS A 589 -17.85 13.14 20.88
C LYS A 589 -18.23 11.65 20.86
N ASN A 590 -17.32 10.78 20.43
CA ASN A 590 -17.59 9.35 20.36
C ASN A 590 -17.35 8.70 21.73
N PRO A 591 -18.41 8.19 22.41
CA PRO A 591 -18.25 7.45 23.65
C PRO A 591 -17.66 6.07 23.39
N VAL A 592 -16.87 5.58 24.35
CA VAL A 592 -16.56 4.17 24.49
C VAL A 592 -17.14 3.68 25.81
N ILE A 593 -18.03 2.71 25.76
CA ILE A 593 -18.66 2.12 26.95
C ILE A 593 -17.88 0.87 27.34
N VAL A 594 -17.34 0.84 28.54
CA VAL A 594 -16.66 -0.31 29.15
C VAL A 594 -17.56 -0.87 30.24
N ASP A 595 -18.30 -1.91 29.89
CA ASP A 595 -19.25 -2.58 30.76
C ASP A 595 -18.57 -3.43 31.85
N LYS A 596 -19.29 -3.74 32.93
CA LYS A 596 -18.82 -4.58 34.03
C LYS A 596 -18.38 -5.97 33.59
N HIS A 597 -18.96 -6.52 32.52
CA HIS A 597 -18.67 -7.87 32.05
C HIS A 597 -17.43 -7.97 31.15
N VAL A 598 -16.71 -6.88 30.94
CA VAL A 598 -15.45 -6.90 30.19
C VAL A 598 -14.37 -7.62 30.98
N GLU A 599 -13.97 -8.80 30.50
CA GLU A 599 -12.95 -9.62 31.14
C GLU A 599 -11.52 -9.16 30.80
N ASP A 600 -11.28 -8.72 29.56
CA ASP A 600 -9.95 -8.34 29.07
C ASP A 600 -9.80 -6.82 28.92
N LEU A 601 -9.56 -6.15 30.05
CA LEU A 601 -9.25 -4.72 30.09
C LEU A 601 -7.91 -4.36 29.42
N GLU A 602 -7.01 -5.34 29.28
CA GLU A 602 -5.70 -5.10 28.68
C GLU A 602 -5.82 -4.88 27.16
N VAL A 603 -6.61 -5.70 26.48
CA VAL A 603 -6.97 -5.49 25.07
C VAL A 603 -7.76 -4.18 24.87
N VAL A 604 -8.67 -3.86 25.79
CA VAL A 604 -9.46 -2.62 25.75
C VAL A 604 -8.54 -1.41 25.83
N ALA A 605 -7.66 -1.35 26.83
CA ALA A 605 -6.69 -0.27 26.99
C ALA A 605 -5.78 -0.13 25.77
N LYS A 606 -5.26 -1.25 25.25
CA LYS A 606 -4.41 -1.28 24.06
C LYS A 606 -5.11 -0.64 22.85
N ARG A 607 -6.37 -1.02 22.59
CA ARG A 607 -7.18 -0.50 21.47
C ARG A 607 -7.56 0.96 21.66
N LEU A 608 -7.89 1.37 22.89
CA LEU A 608 -8.20 2.75 23.24
C LEU A 608 -7.00 3.67 23.00
N ILE A 609 -5.82 3.31 23.52
CA ILE A 609 -4.61 4.13 23.31
C ILE A 609 -4.27 4.22 21.82
N TRP A 610 -4.33 3.10 21.08
CA TRP A 610 -4.10 3.13 19.64
C TRP A 610 -5.09 4.08 18.93
N GLY A 611 -6.40 3.91 19.12
CA GLY A 611 -7.41 4.72 18.45
C GLY A 611 -7.43 6.19 18.89
N ARG A 612 -7.04 6.48 20.14
CA ARG A 612 -6.95 7.84 20.67
C ARG A 612 -5.69 8.57 20.22
N CYS A 613 -4.57 7.87 20.07
CA CYS A 613 -3.28 8.50 19.80
C CYS A 613 -2.91 8.52 18.32
N TYR A 614 -3.57 7.72 17.47
CA TYR A 614 -3.43 7.78 16.02
C TYR A 614 -3.69 9.20 15.51
N ASN A 615 -2.80 9.75 14.66
CA ASN A 615 -2.83 11.15 14.20
C ASN A 615 -2.96 12.18 15.36
N SER A 616 -2.38 11.87 16.52
CA SER A 616 -2.48 12.65 17.76
C SER A 616 -3.94 12.91 18.19
N GLY A 617 -4.85 11.98 17.92
CA GLY A 617 -6.26 12.06 18.27
C GLY A 617 -7.10 13.01 17.41
N GLN A 618 -6.53 13.56 16.34
CA GLN A 618 -7.21 14.46 15.41
C GLN A 618 -8.03 13.66 14.39
N ILE A 619 -8.98 12.85 14.86
CA ILE A 619 -9.82 11.98 14.02
C ILE A 619 -11.28 12.13 14.45
N CYS A 620 -12.18 12.32 13.49
CA CYS A 620 -13.63 12.43 13.77
C CYS A 620 -14.22 11.18 14.43
N LEU A 621 -13.60 10.02 14.22
CA LEU A 621 -13.97 8.72 14.80
C LEU A 621 -13.15 8.35 16.05
N SER A 622 -12.25 9.23 16.51
CA SER A 622 -11.40 8.92 17.67
C SER A 622 -12.28 8.70 18.92
N PRO A 623 -11.92 7.73 19.80
CA PRO A 623 -12.47 7.67 21.15
C PRO A 623 -12.32 9.04 21.80
N GLU A 624 -13.43 9.67 22.17
CA GLU A 624 -13.38 11.01 22.74
C GLU A 624 -13.43 10.94 24.26
N TYR A 625 -14.31 10.11 24.81
CA TYR A 625 -14.41 9.84 26.24
C TYR A 625 -14.81 8.39 26.50
N VAL A 626 -14.50 7.92 27.70
CA VAL A 626 -14.81 6.54 28.14
C VAL A 626 -15.83 6.60 29.28
N LEU A 627 -16.91 5.85 29.14
CA LEU A 627 -17.86 5.56 30.22
C LEU A 627 -17.55 4.16 30.72
N CYS A 628 -16.91 4.07 31.88
CA CYS A 628 -16.41 2.82 32.45
C CYS A 628 -17.19 2.45 33.70
N HIS A 629 -17.55 1.18 33.85
CA HIS A 629 -18.09 0.68 35.11
C HIS A 629 -17.09 0.92 36.25
N GLU A 630 -17.57 1.33 37.42
CA GLU A 630 -16.75 1.76 38.56
C GLU A 630 -15.67 0.75 38.95
N ASP A 631 -16.00 -0.55 38.95
CA ASP A 631 -15.09 -1.66 39.24
C ASP A 631 -13.84 -1.70 38.32
N HIS A 632 -13.92 -1.13 37.12
CA HIS A 632 -12.87 -1.20 36.11
C HIS A 632 -12.03 0.08 36.00
N VAL A 633 -12.45 1.19 36.61
CA VAL A 633 -11.87 2.52 36.39
C VAL A 633 -10.38 2.58 36.73
N GLU A 634 -9.99 2.24 37.95
CA GLU A 634 -8.60 2.34 38.41
C GLU A 634 -7.66 1.43 37.60
N ARG A 635 -8.13 0.21 37.33
CA ARG A 635 -7.38 -0.77 36.54
C ARG A 635 -7.21 -0.30 35.10
N LEU A 636 -8.26 0.24 34.49
CA LEU A 636 -8.22 0.75 33.13
C LEU A 636 -7.27 1.95 33.02
N ILE A 637 -7.32 2.92 33.94
CA ILE A 637 -6.40 4.07 33.98
C ILE A 637 -4.94 3.59 34.00
N SER A 638 -4.63 2.63 34.88
CA SER A 638 -3.29 2.05 34.99
C SER A 638 -2.83 1.37 33.69
N LEU A 639 -3.71 0.64 33.03
CA LEU A 639 -3.42 -0.04 31.76
C LEU A 639 -3.27 0.96 30.59
N LEU A 640 -4.07 2.03 30.55
CA LEU A 640 -3.94 3.11 29.58
C LEU A 640 -2.55 3.78 29.71
N ALA A 641 -2.14 4.11 30.94
CA ALA A 641 -0.82 4.67 31.21
C ALA A 641 0.33 3.72 30.82
N LYS A 642 0.15 2.42 31.04
CA LYS A 642 1.09 1.37 30.60
C LYS A 642 1.23 1.37 29.08
N TYR A 643 0.13 1.38 28.33
CA TYR A 643 0.18 1.31 26.87
C TYR A 643 0.68 2.57 26.18
N ILE A 644 0.48 3.74 26.79
CA ILE A 644 1.15 4.98 26.33
C ILE A 644 2.67 4.78 26.30
N ARG A 645 3.25 4.24 27.38
CA ARG A 645 4.69 3.96 27.47
C ARG A 645 5.15 2.86 26.52
N ILE A 646 4.37 1.79 26.34
CA ILE A 646 4.72 0.70 25.42
C ILE A 646 4.75 1.20 23.96
N PHE A 647 3.80 2.05 23.57
CA PHE A 647 3.71 2.51 22.17
C PHE A 647 4.67 3.65 21.86
N TYR A 648 4.87 4.59 22.79
CA TYR A 648 5.58 5.83 22.51
C TYR A 648 6.83 6.05 23.36
N GLY A 649 7.18 5.08 24.22
CA GLY A 649 8.31 5.16 25.14
C GLY A 649 8.04 6.06 26.35
N GLU A 650 9.07 6.28 27.16
CA GLU A 650 9.00 7.13 28.35
C GLU A 650 8.85 8.62 27.99
N ASN A 651 9.29 9.04 26.80
CA ASN A 651 9.11 10.40 26.29
C ASN A 651 8.40 10.38 24.93
N PRO A 652 7.05 10.38 24.90
CA PRO A 652 6.28 10.36 23.66
C PRO A 652 6.57 11.53 22.70
N GLN A 653 7.11 12.65 23.20
CA GLN A 653 7.48 13.79 22.36
C GLN A 653 8.61 13.44 21.38
N GLU A 654 9.53 12.56 21.77
CA GLU A 654 10.66 12.10 20.94
C GLU A 654 10.33 10.89 20.07
N SER A 655 9.12 10.32 20.22
CA SER A 655 8.70 9.15 19.45
C SER A 655 8.54 9.50 17.97
N ALA A 656 9.17 8.69 17.10
CA ALA A 656 8.97 8.78 15.65
C ALA A 656 7.57 8.34 15.21
N ASP A 657 6.82 7.67 16.09
CA ASP A 657 5.50 7.11 15.84
C ASP A 657 4.37 8.01 16.40
N PHE A 658 4.67 9.23 16.87
CA PHE A 658 3.68 10.16 17.41
C PHE A 658 3.65 11.49 16.66
N GLY A 659 2.47 11.85 16.15
CA GLY A 659 2.24 13.06 15.36
C GLY A 659 2.27 14.38 16.16
N ARG A 660 1.80 15.47 15.53
CA ARG A 660 1.61 16.77 16.17
C ARG A 660 0.23 17.35 15.90
N MET A 661 -0.18 18.29 16.75
CA MET A 661 -1.37 19.09 16.49
C MET A 661 -1.16 19.91 15.21
N VAL A 662 -2.23 20.08 14.44
CA VAL A 662 -2.17 20.78 13.14
C VAL A 662 -1.63 22.21 13.28
N THR A 663 -1.96 22.92 14.35
CA THR A 663 -1.47 24.28 14.61
C THR A 663 -1.14 24.52 16.08
N LYS A 664 -0.46 25.64 16.35
CA LYS A 664 -0.18 26.10 17.72
C LYS A 664 -1.46 26.45 18.46
N GLU A 665 -2.44 27.03 17.79
CA GLU A 665 -3.76 27.37 18.35
C GLU A 665 -4.50 26.10 18.76
N ALA A 666 -4.42 25.04 17.95
CA ALA A 666 -5.00 23.75 18.29
C ALA A 666 -4.34 23.13 19.54
N ALA A 667 -3.01 23.19 19.65
CA ALA A 667 -2.28 22.76 20.85
C ALA A 667 -2.64 23.61 22.08
N ASN A 668 -2.73 24.94 21.92
CA ASN A 668 -3.07 25.85 23.01
C ASN A 668 -4.52 25.66 23.50
N ARG A 669 -5.45 25.34 22.59
CA ARG A 669 -6.81 24.96 22.96
C ARG A 669 -6.82 23.73 23.86
N VAL A 670 -6.05 22.70 23.52
CA VAL A 670 -5.94 21.49 24.37
C VAL A 670 -5.24 21.79 25.69
N LYS A 671 -4.20 22.62 25.70
CA LYS A 671 -3.56 23.11 26.93
C LYS A 671 -4.57 23.77 27.87
N THR A 672 -5.46 24.60 27.34
CA THR A 672 -6.52 25.26 28.10
C THR A 672 -7.50 24.26 28.67
N LEU A 673 -7.91 23.25 27.88
CA LEU A 673 -8.81 22.18 28.34
C LEU A 673 -8.18 21.36 29.48
N LEU A 674 -6.90 21.00 29.36
CA LEU A 674 -6.19 20.25 30.41
C LEU A 674 -5.94 21.08 31.68
N GLY A 675 -5.92 22.41 31.58
CA GLY A 675 -5.76 23.32 32.71
C GLY A 675 -7.06 23.59 33.48
N ASP A 676 -8.22 23.30 32.90
CA ASP A 676 -9.51 23.47 33.57
C ASP A 676 -9.83 22.28 34.48
N ARG A 677 -9.87 22.54 35.79
CA ARG A 677 -10.16 21.53 36.83
C ARG A 677 -11.52 20.86 36.65
N LYS A 678 -12.45 21.45 35.90
CA LYS A 678 -13.74 20.83 35.58
C LYS A 678 -13.61 19.61 34.67
N ASN A 679 -12.47 19.42 34.00
CA ASN A 679 -12.23 18.32 33.07
C ASN A 679 -11.54 17.09 33.72
N GLY A 680 -11.57 17.02 35.06
CA GLY A 680 -11.03 15.91 35.83
C GLY A 680 -9.57 16.08 36.23
N LYS A 681 -9.08 15.13 37.02
CA LYS A 681 -7.67 15.06 37.43
C LYS A 681 -6.87 14.35 36.34
N ILE A 682 -5.69 14.87 36.04
CA ILE A 682 -4.75 14.20 35.11
C ILE A 682 -4.12 13.01 35.85
N GLU A 683 -4.38 11.80 35.37
CA GLU A 683 -3.84 10.56 35.93
C GLU A 683 -2.59 10.06 35.18
N ALA A 684 -2.47 10.41 33.89
CA ALA A 684 -1.26 10.15 33.10
C ALA A 684 -1.09 11.19 31.98
N GLY A 685 0.15 11.55 31.66
CA GLY A 685 0.47 12.50 30.58
C GLY A 685 0.36 13.96 31.01
N GLY A 686 -0.34 14.78 30.22
CA GLY A 686 -0.65 16.18 30.55
C GLY A 686 0.38 17.21 30.07
N LYS A 687 1.56 16.79 29.59
CA LYS A 687 2.56 17.71 29.04
C LYS A 687 2.08 18.31 27.70
N VAL A 688 2.17 19.63 27.57
CA VAL A 688 1.90 20.35 26.32
C VAL A 688 3.06 21.29 26.00
N ASP A 689 3.56 21.20 24.78
CA ASP A 689 4.54 22.10 24.20
C ASP A 689 3.92 22.74 22.95
N VAL A 690 3.49 23.98 23.10
CA VAL A 690 2.76 24.71 22.04
C VAL A 690 3.67 25.02 20.86
N GLU A 691 4.94 25.29 21.11
CA GLU A 691 5.91 25.63 20.06
C GLU A 691 6.19 24.41 19.18
N ASP A 692 6.32 23.23 19.79
CA ASP A 692 6.45 21.97 19.06
C ASP A 692 5.11 21.43 18.53
N ARG A 693 3.99 22.11 18.80
CA ARG A 693 2.61 21.63 18.55
C ARG A 693 2.36 20.26 19.19
N TYR A 694 3.04 19.94 20.28
CA TYR A 694 2.98 18.65 20.96
C TYR A 694 2.00 18.67 22.12
N VAL A 695 1.13 17.66 22.16
CA VAL A 695 0.25 17.36 23.29
C VAL A 695 0.46 15.89 23.63
N ALA A 696 0.89 15.61 24.86
CA ALA A 696 1.11 14.23 25.30
C ALA A 696 -0.20 13.43 25.30
N PRO A 697 -0.15 12.11 25.00
CA PRO A 697 -1.24 11.20 25.34
C PRO A 697 -1.63 11.38 26.81
N THR A 698 -2.86 11.81 27.06
CA THR A 698 -3.30 12.23 28.39
C THR A 698 -4.56 11.47 28.79
N VAL A 699 -4.56 10.94 30.02
CA VAL A 699 -5.71 10.30 30.66
C VAL A 699 -6.15 11.20 31.81
N SER A 700 -7.41 11.61 31.80
CA SER A 700 -8.06 12.29 32.93
C SER A 700 -9.28 11.52 33.41
N ALA A 701 -9.54 11.59 34.71
CA ALA A 701 -10.67 10.95 35.38
C ALA A 701 -11.30 11.89 36.42
#